data_AF-A0A537Z4D6-F1
#
_entry.id   AF-A0A537Z4D6-F1
#
_cell.length_a   1.000
_cell.length_b   1.000
_cell.length_c   1.000
_cell.angle_alpha   90.00
_cell.angle_beta   90.00
_cell.angle_gamma   90.00
#
_symmetry.space_group_name_H-M   'P 1'
#
loop_
_entity.id
_entity.type
_entity.pdbx_description
1 polymer ?
#
loop_
_entity_poly.entity_id
_entity_poly.type
_entity_poly.pdbx_seq_one_letter_code
_entity_poly.pdbx_strand_id
1 'polypeptide(L)'
;MSWRPPPAGSPAGRSTRRSTRWPRTRGAWRSRTRTFALSAEARIVAALALSLGVGLIATPVAIRTAERIGFYDRPLGYKGHAAPTPYLGGAAVVVGFLVGALGIAGDLSRLAPIFVCALFLFGVGTLDDRVGLGAIPRVITEVAAAVALFIAGLGWHVFGSDAADLVLTVVWVVGVVNAFNLMDNMDGAAGTVAVLSSIGAAVLALSADDHAVAALSIALGGACLGFLPFNLSAPARIFLGDGGSMPIGFIVSAAIMAVPLGGVAGWHRLLIAALLVAPVVVDTTLVTVSRRRAGVAVASGGRDHITHRLGKRFPSARAVALVLASGHATACAIALVVADLGDVGTAVAWGLLVVCVVGLVTLFETRAWAPSREQSVVPGGAAAAATRAAPRARRPIAPLEVVALLVLAAGCGVSPLFFAFYDMTVWGPIGFGMLALLLALALSRPVIPRPAALVAIGSLALLWAWSLISTGWAQSPDRGAADAGRWLLYAAAFGVFVLLLRDDRLSKLLLGVFTALIAAFGVYLLVRMFTGDARTLFLANRLHGPLGYVNGEAGYLLLGFWPLVAAAERARRAHWAAVAVAAATMLLGLVVLSETRAVIPALVVGVVVLLAAVPGRRRRAWILVVAGAAVIAASGPLTDVYRQTATGHAPSTDRIRTAAEWAALAAVFAGAAWWAAVGLRRTLGRSGSAVSSAGLAAVACAGAVLIAVAVPHPLHRISIEARAFTELRPPSATSSARFFSGGGNRFDYWRIAWHEFRSHPWKGVGAGSYDTDYFRMRRTTEDVTQPHSIELQGLAELGVVGGIGVLGLAGAVLFGLGRRFRRSRRSSAEAGLAVAAGGIFLTWLVHTSVDWLHLLPGVTGVALGAAAILVGPSAQAAPVPVPQGRRRRPLGRRTVVVAASSALIAVGAVFLARTVVADRYATDARADLPGNPVAALSDASRSLRLQESATTRYTQAAAYARLNDYARARGTLLGVARRQPSNFVVWGLLGDLAVRRGDLPEARRDYGRAHALNPRDPQIAALARKPPAP
;
A
#
# COMPACT_ATOMS: atom_id res chain seq x y z
N MET A 1 19.67 59.04 1.89
CA MET A 1 18.81 59.99 1.14
C MET A 1 17.41 59.94 1.71
N SER A 2 16.81 61.10 1.94
CA SER A 2 15.56 61.29 2.67
C SER A 2 14.52 61.97 1.78
N TRP A 3 13.24 61.57 1.85
CA TRP A 3 12.12 62.42 1.42
C TRP A 3 10.89 62.28 2.34
N ARG A 4 10.47 63.44 2.85
CA ARG A 4 9.20 63.90 3.46
C ARG A 4 8.92 65.27 2.74
N PRO A 5 7.76 65.99 2.83
CA PRO A 5 6.86 66.13 3.99
C PRO A 5 5.34 66.34 3.59
N PRO A 6 4.45 67.19 4.21
CA PRO A 6 3.12 66.75 4.66
C PRO A 6 1.89 67.67 4.27
N PRO A 7 1.03 68.25 5.15
CA PRO A 7 -0.34 67.76 5.45
C PRO A 7 -1.50 68.81 5.42
N ALA A 8 -2.74 68.38 5.71
CA ALA A 8 -3.86 69.17 6.28
C ALA A 8 -4.94 68.22 6.86
N GLY A 9 -5.80 68.54 7.85
CA GLY A 9 -5.92 69.70 8.74
C GLY A 9 -7.21 69.58 9.61
N SER A 10 -7.20 70.11 10.84
CA SER A 10 -8.39 70.22 11.74
C SER A 10 -8.66 71.70 12.07
N PRO A 11 -9.89 72.09 12.49
CA PRO A 11 -10.27 72.14 13.92
C PRO A 11 -11.76 71.69 14.11
N ALA A 12 -12.55 71.90 15.18
CA ALA A 12 -12.45 72.50 16.53
C ALA A 12 -13.46 71.75 17.47
N GLY A 13 -13.66 72.00 18.77
CA GLY A 13 -12.97 72.80 19.79
C GLY A 13 -13.83 72.97 21.08
N ARG A 14 -13.19 73.14 22.25
CA ARG A 14 -13.74 73.62 23.56
C ARG A 14 -14.88 72.78 24.24
N SER A 15 -15.19 72.90 25.54
CA SER A 15 -14.36 73.06 26.77
C SER A 15 -15.23 72.85 28.05
N THR A 16 -14.64 72.26 29.10
CA THR A 16 -14.91 72.46 30.55
C THR A 16 -16.27 72.14 31.24
N ARG A 17 -16.15 71.25 32.25
CA ARG A 17 -16.67 71.29 33.66
C ARG A 17 -18.14 70.94 34.02
N ARG A 18 -18.25 69.99 34.99
CA ARG A 18 -19.14 69.87 36.19
C ARG A 18 -20.48 70.66 36.18
N SER A 19 -21.66 70.10 36.50
CA SER A 19 -21.96 69.39 37.76
C SER A 19 -23.37 68.73 37.80
N THR A 20 -23.51 67.71 38.68
CA THR A 20 -24.73 67.31 39.45
C THR A 20 -26.16 67.52 38.90
N ARG A 21 -26.88 66.40 38.68
CA ARG A 21 -28.28 66.18 39.12
C ARG A 21 -28.66 64.69 39.06
N TRP A 22 -29.27 64.16 40.12
CA TRP A 22 -30.08 62.92 40.12
C TRP A 22 -31.32 63.13 39.22
N PRO A 23 -32.01 62.10 38.64
CA PRO A 23 -32.63 61.02 39.44
C PRO A 23 -32.99 59.68 38.74
N ARG A 24 -33.77 58.87 39.48
CA ARG A 24 -34.75 57.84 39.06
C ARG A 24 -34.25 56.43 38.71
N THR A 25 -34.25 55.63 39.77
CA THR A 25 -34.48 54.18 39.77
C THR A 25 -35.74 53.78 38.97
N ARG A 26 -35.57 52.83 38.04
CA ARG A 26 -36.59 51.82 37.72
C ARG A 26 -35.91 50.45 37.77
N GLY A 27 -36.27 49.64 38.76
CA GLY A 27 -35.64 48.35 38.98
C GLY A 27 -36.07 47.33 37.92
N ALA A 28 -35.18 47.04 36.97
CA ALA A 28 -35.29 45.83 36.17
C ALA A 28 -34.83 44.65 37.03
N TRP A 29 -35.78 43.87 37.55
CA TRP A 29 -35.53 42.57 38.18
C TRP A 29 -34.98 41.58 37.14
N ARG A 30 -33.69 41.69 36.80
CA ARG A 30 -32.97 40.61 36.13
C ARG A 30 -32.63 39.56 37.19
N SER A 31 -33.46 38.53 37.24
CA SER A 31 -33.19 37.31 37.97
C SER A 31 -31.77 36.82 37.64
N ARG A 32 -30.90 36.80 38.64
CA ARG A 32 -29.68 35.99 38.61
C ARG A 32 -30.09 34.53 38.82
N THR A 33 -30.70 33.92 37.81
CA THR A 33 -30.66 32.47 37.65
C THR A 33 -29.20 32.11 37.39
N ARG A 34 -28.45 31.83 38.47
CA ARG A 34 -27.25 30.99 38.41
C ARG A 34 -27.72 29.61 37.97
N THR A 35 -27.83 29.39 36.66
CA THR A 35 -27.87 28.06 36.11
C THR A 35 -26.57 27.37 36.51
N PHE A 36 -26.67 26.37 37.39
CA PHE A 36 -25.57 25.48 37.71
C PHE A 36 -25.26 24.65 36.45
N ALA A 37 -24.45 25.20 35.55
CA ALA A 37 -23.89 24.46 34.44
C ALA A 37 -22.94 23.40 35.02
N LEU A 38 -23.27 22.13 34.83
CA LEU A 38 -22.44 21.00 35.22
C LEU A 38 -21.08 21.07 34.49
N SER A 39 -20.00 20.67 35.16
CA SER A 39 -18.68 20.54 34.51
C SER A 39 -18.73 19.50 33.38
N ALA A 40 -17.69 19.45 32.55
CA ALA A 40 -17.58 18.44 31.51
C ALA A 40 -17.54 17.01 32.07
N GLU A 41 -16.80 16.77 33.16
CA GLU A 41 -16.76 15.46 33.81
C GLU A 41 -18.11 15.12 34.44
N ALA A 42 -18.74 16.08 35.13
CA ALA A 42 -20.05 15.90 35.74
C ALA A 42 -21.15 15.57 34.70
N ARG A 43 -21.06 16.13 33.49
CA ARG A 43 -21.92 15.79 32.34
C ARG A 43 -21.74 14.35 31.86
N ILE A 44 -20.50 13.85 31.79
CA ILE A 44 -20.19 12.47 31.40
C ILE A 44 -20.61 11.48 32.49
N VAL A 45 -20.39 11.80 33.76
CA VAL A 45 -20.88 11.00 34.90
C VAL A 45 -22.41 10.97 34.93
N ALA A 46 -23.09 12.10 34.64
CA ALA A 46 -24.54 12.14 34.50
C ALA A 46 -25.03 11.27 33.33
N ALA A 47 -24.37 11.31 32.16
CA ALA A 47 -24.69 10.47 31.01
C ALA A 47 -24.59 8.97 31.37
N LEU A 48 -23.55 8.55 32.10
CA LEU A 48 -23.40 7.19 32.62
C LEU A 48 -24.53 6.82 33.59
N ALA A 49 -24.75 7.64 34.62
CA ALA A 49 -25.71 7.34 35.68
C ALA A 49 -27.15 7.29 35.16
N LEU A 50 -27.53 8.21 34.27
CA LEU A 50 -28.84 8.24 33.63
C LEU A 50 -29.05 7.04 32.71
N SER A 51 -28.11 6.76 31.80
CA SER A 51 -28.27 5.64 30.87
C SER A 51 -28.26 4.26 31.55
N LEU A 52 -27.41 4.08 32.57
CA LEU A 52 -27.37 2.88 33.41
C LEU A 52 -28.65 2.71 34.22
N GLY A 53 -29.07 3.76 34.94
CA GLY A 53 -30.29 3.73 35.76
C GLY A 53 -31.55 3.47 34.93
N VAL A 54 -31.67 4.15 33.78
CA VAL A 54 -32.77 3.91 32.83
C VAL A 54 -32.67 2.51 32.24
N GLY A 55 -31.49 2.00 31.86
CA GLY A 55 -31.34 0.62 31.37
C GLY A 55 -31.80 -0.43 32.39
N LEU A 56 -31.45 -0.25 33.67
CA LEU A 56 -31.85 -1.13 34.77
C LEU A 56 -33.37 -1.12 35.03
N ILE A 57 -34.06 0.00 34.78
CA ILE A 57 -35.51 0.15 34.97
C ILE A 57 -36.29 -0.28 33.71
N ALA A 58 -35.82 0.13 32.54
CA ALA A 58 -36.45 -0.13 31.25
C ALA A 58 -36.38 -1.61 30.85
N THR A 59 -35.32 -2.34 31.22
CA THR A 59 -35.20 -3.76 30.85
C THR A 59 -36.30 -4.64 31.49
N PRO A 60 -36.61 -4.55 32.80
CA PRO A 60 -37.80 -5.17 33.40
C PRO A 60 -39.13 -4.75 32.76
N VAL A 61 -39.26 -3.49 32.32
CA VAL A 61 -40.47 -3.02 31.63
C VAL A 61 -40.57 -3.63 30.23
N ALA A 62 -39.46 -3.71 29.49
CA ALA A 62 -39.40 -4.34 28.17
C ALA A 62 -39.75 -5.83 28.24
N ILE A 63 -39.28 -6.56 29.27
CA ILE A 63 -39.70 -7.95 29.55
C ILE A 63 -41.23 -8.04 29.66
N ARG A 64 -41.84 -7.29 30.59
CA ARG A 64 -43.30 -7.32 30.82
C ARG A 64 -44.10 -6.90 29.59
N THR A 65 -43.60 -5.92 28.83
CA THR A 65 -44.24 -5.47 27.59
C THR A 65 -44.21 -6.58 26.55
N ALA A 66 -43.03 -7.15 26.28
CA ALA A 66 -42.85 -8.26 25.34
C ALA A 66 -43.72 -9.46 25.70
N GLU A 67 -43.82 -9.81 26.99
CA GLU A 67 -44.71 -10.86 27.50
C GLU A 67 -46.18 -10.57 27.16
N ARG A 68 -46.66 -9.35 27.41
CA ARG A 68 -48.04 -8.90 27.13
C ARG A 68 -48.39 -8.90 25.64
N ILE A 69 -47.46 -8.50 24.77
CA ILE A 69 -47.69 -8.40 23.31
C ILE A 69 -47.26 -9.65 22.53
N GLY A 70 -46.86 -10.73 23.23
CA GLY A 70 -46.47 -12.00 22.62
C GLY A 70 -45.16 -11.96 21.83
N PHE A 71 -44.26 -11.00 22.11
CA PHE A 71 -43.04 -10.74 21.34
C PHE A 71 -41.87 -11.55 21.92
N TYR A 72 -41.74 -12.79 21.47
CA TYR A 72 -40.74 -13.76 21.92
C TYR A 72 -39.90 -14.30 20.77
N ASP A 73 -38.62 -14.57 21.04
CA ASP A 73 -37.86 -15.51 20.21
C ASP A 73 -38.30 -16.94 20.55
N ARG A 74 -38.65 -17.71 19.51
CA ARG A 74 -39.13 -19.09 19.64
C ARG A 74 -38.04 -20.05 19.17
N PRO A 75 -37.76 -21.13 19.92
CA PRO A 75 -36.66 -22.03 19.58
C PRO A 75 -36.92 -22.81 18.29
N LEU A 76 -36.33 -22.33 17.19
CA LEU A 76 -36.13 -23.10 15.96
C LEU A 76 -34.92 -24.01 16.14
N GLY A 77 -34.89 -25.21 15.53
CA GLY A 77 -33.96 -26.30 15.89
C GLY A 77 -32.44 -26.03 15.85
N TYR A 78 -31.99 -24.88 15.33
CA TYR A 78 -30.59 -24.42 15.41
C TYR A 78 -30.33 -23.40 16.54
N LYS A 79 -31.35 -22.78 17.14
CA LYS A 79 -31.25 -21.89 18.30
C LYS A 79 -31.04 -22.71 19.59
N GLY A 80 -30.39 -22.12 20.60
CA GLY A 80 -29.83 -22.86 21.75
C GLY A 80 -30.67 -22.87 23.03
N HIS A 81 -31.77 -22.12 23.08
CA HIS A 81 -32.61 -21.95 24.26
C HIS A 81 -33.77 -22.97 24.28
N ALA A 82 -34.18 -23.40 25.47
CA ALA A 82 -35.20 -24.44 25.65
C ALA A 82 -36.64 -23.89 25.81
N ALA A 83 -36.77 -22.60 26.14
CA ALA A 83 -38.05 -21.91 26.33
C ALA A 83 -38.10 -20.64 25.45
N PRO A 84 -39.29 -20.12 25.09
CA PRO A 84 -39.41 -18.82 24.45
C PRO A 84 -38.88 -17.71 25.36
N THR A 85 -38.06 -16.81 24.81
CA THR A 85 -37.42 -15.71 25.57
C THR A 85 -37.90 -14.36 25.03
N PRO A 86 -38.25 -13.37 25.88
CA PRO A 86 -38.62 -12.02 25.45
C PRO A 86 -37.61 -11.37 24.50
N TYR A 87 -38.10 -10.76 23.43
CA TYR A 87 -37.27 -10.26 22.31
C TYR A 87 -37.49 -8.75 22.11
N LEU A 88 -37.05 -7.95 23.11
CA LEU A 88 -37.25 -6.49 23.13
C LEU A 88 -36.10 -5.74 23.85
N GLY A 89 -34.92 -6.36 23.99
CA GLY A 89 -33.79 -5.78 24.73
C GLY A 89 -33.27 -4.48 24.12
N GLY A 90 -33.27 -4.39 22.79
CA GLY A 90 -32.88 -3.18 22.05
C GLY A 90 -33.65 -1.93 22.47
N ALA A 91 -34.95 -2.05 22.78
CA ALA A 91 -35.74 -0.90 23.21
C ALA A 91 -35.26 -0.33 24.56
N ALA A 92 -34.88 -1.19 25.51
CA ALA A 92 -34.34 -0.75 26.79
C ALA A 92 -32.97 -0.06 26.63
N VAL A 93 -32.10 -0.58 25.76
CA VAL A 93 -30.79 0.04 25.47
C VAL A 93 -30.95 1.38 24.75
N VAL A 94 -31.80 1.46 23.72
CA VAL A 94 -32.02 2.71 22.97
C VAL A 94 -32.67 3.79 23.84
N VAL A 95 -33.64 3.45 24.68
CA VAL A 95 -34.21 4.42 25.65
C VAL A 95 -33.16 4.87 26.68
N GLY A 96 -32.33 3.96 27.21
CA GLY A 96 -31.22 4.31 28.09
C GLY A 96 -30.21 5.26 27.44
N PHE A 97 -29.82 4.99 26.19
CA PHE A 97 -28.91 5.82 25.41
C PHE A 97 -29.49 7.22 25.14
N LEU A 98 -30.76 7.31 24.74
CA LEU A 98 -31.44 8.58 24.47
C LEU A 98 -31.60 9.46 25.72
N VAL A 99 -31.85 8.87 26.89
CA VAL A 99 -31.88 9.64 28.16
C VAL A 99 -30.46 10.01 28.61
N GLY A 100 -29.47 9.15 28.39
CA GLY A 100 -28.05 9.48 28.60
C GLY A 100 -27.56 10.66 27.76
N ALA A 101 -28.16 10.89 26.58
CA ALA A 101 -27.84 12.02 25.71
C ALA A 101 -28.12 13.41 26.34
N LEU A 102 -28.89 13.48 27.43
CA LEU A 102 -29.08 14.71 28.21
C LEU A 102 -27.74 15.24 28.80
N GLY A 103 -26.71 14.40 28.93
CA GLY A 103 -25.36 14.81 29.29
C GLY A 103 -24.59 15.59 28.20
N ILE A 104 -25.04 15.59 26.95
CA ILE A 104 -24.31 16.14 25.78
C ILE A 104 -24.50 17.68 25.63
N ALA A 105 -25.02 18.34 26.67
CA ALA A 105 -25.46 19.74 26.64
C ALA A 105 -24.45 20.71 25.99
N GLY A 106 -24.80 21.27 24.82
CA GLY A 106 -23.97 22.17 24.02
C GLY A 106 -23.88 21.74 22.54
N ASP A 107 -23.58 20.46 22.29
CA ASP A 107 -23.19 19.94 20.96
C ASP A 107 -24.22 18.99 20.34
N LEU A 108 -25.44 18.94 20.87
CA LEU A 108 -26.49 18.02 20.40
C LEU A 108 -26.82 18.22 18.91
N SER A 109 -26.67 19.43 18.36
CA SER A 109 -26.84 19.71 16.92
C SER A 109 -25.81 18.99 16.04
N ARG A 110 -24.54 18.93 16.46
CA ARG A 110 -23.47 18.20 15.75
C ARG A 110 -23.74 16.69 15.75
N LEU A 111 -24.26 16.15 16.85
CA LEU A 111 -24.46 14.70 17.02
C LEU A 111 -25.88 14.21 16.70
N ALA A 112 -26.83 15.11 16.43
CA ALA A 112 -28.22 14.79 16.07
C ALA A 112 -28.37 13.72 14.95
N PRO A 113 -27.54 13.70 13.87
CA PRO A 113 -27.64 12.67 12.84
C PRO A 113 -27.44 11.24 13.38
N ILE A 114 -26.60 11.06 14.42
CA ILE A 114 -26.38 9.75 15.05
C ILE A 114 -27.66 9.29 15.74
N PHE A 115 -28.34 10.16 16.50
CA PHE A 115 -29.58 9.82 17.20
C PHE A 115 -30.72 9.47 16.23
N VAL A 116 -30.88 10.26 15.16
CA VAL A 116 -31.92 10.03 14.14
C VAL A 116 -31.69 8.71 13.41
N CYS A 117 -30.45 8.43 12.97
CA CYS A 117 -30.12 7.18 12.30
C CYS A 117 -30.20 5.96 13.23
N ALA A 118 -29.82 6.09 14.50
CA ALA A 118 -29.97 5.03 15.49
C ALA A 118 -31.44 4.69 15.77
N LEU A 119 -32.32 5.70 15.88
CA LEU A 119 -33.76 5.49 16.00
C LEU A 119 -34.36 4.80 14.76
N PHE A 120 -33.89 5.16 13.57
CA PHE A 120 -34.33 4.53 12.33
C PHE A 120 -33.89 3.05 12.23
N LEU A 121 -32.63 2.75 12.56
CA LEU A 121 -32.10 1.38 12.63
C LEU A 121 -32.76 0.55 13.73
N PHE A 122 -33.07 1.13 14.89
CA PHE A 122 -33.90 0.51 15.93
C PHE A 122 -35.27 0.10 15.37
N GLY A 123 -35.93 0.98 14.63
CA GLY A 123 -37.23 0.69 14.01
C GLY A 123 -37.16 -0.44 12.97
N VAL A 124 -36.15 -0.43 12.09
CA VAL A 124 -35.95 -1.48 11.08
C VAL A 124 -35.57 -2.82 11.71
N GLY A 125 -34.69 -2.83 12.71
CA GLY A 125 -34.32 -4.05 13.42
C GLY A 125 -35.48 -4.62 14.26
N THR A 126 -36.29 -3.78 14.91
CA THR A 126 -37.49 -4.23 15.65
C THR A 126 -38.58 -4.78 14.72
N LEU A 127 -38.65 -4.26 13.49
CA LEU A 127 -39.50 -4.83 12.44
C LEU A 127 -38.97 -6.20 12.00
N ASP A 128 -37.66 -6.31 11.76
CA ASP A 128 -37.00 -7.57 11.41
C ASP A 128 -37.22 -8.66 12.46
N ASP A 129 -37.03 -8.32 13.74
CA ASP A 129 -37.31 -9.19 14.89
C ASP A 129 -38.75 -9.73 14.92
N ARG A 130 -39.70 -9.03 14.26
CA ARG A 130 -41.12 -9.40 14.23
C ARG A 130 -41.57 -10.11 12.94
N VAL A 131 -40.96 -9.81 11.78
CA VAL A 131 -41.41 -10.34 10.48
C VAL A 131 -40.36 -11.09 9.66
N GLY A 132 -39.08 -11.03 10.02
CA GLY A 132 -37.98 -11.68 9.30
C GLY A 132 -37.73 -11.06 7.92
N LEU A 133 -37.13 -9.87 7.90
CA LEU A 133 -36.74 -9.16 6.69
C LEU A 133 -35.60 -9.87 5.95
N GLY A 134 -35.58 -9.72 4.63
CA GLY A 134 -34.45 -10.13 3.81
C GLY A 134 -33.20 -9.28 4.08
N ALA A 135 -32.03 -9.76 3.68
CA ALA A 135 -30.77 -9.03 3.85
C ALA A 135 -30.73 -7.68 3.08
N ILE A 136 -31.43 -7.56 1.95
CA ILE A 136 -31.36 -6.38 1.08
C ILE A 136 -31.94 -5.11 1.75
N PRO A 137 -33.17 -5.10 2.30
CA PRO A 137 -33.70 -3.95 3.04
C PRO A 137 -32.75 -3.45 4.14
N ARG A 138 -32.15 -4.36 4.92
CA ARG A 138 -31.26 -4.03 6.03
C ARG A 138 -29.99 -3.31 5.55
N VAL A 139 -29.33 -3.86 4.54
CA VAL A 139 -28.14 -3.24 3.92
C VAL A 139 -28.47 -1.88 3.29
N ILE A 140 -29.65 -1.70 2.67
CA ILE A 140 -30.06 -0.39 2.14
C ILE A 140 -30.20 0.64 3.28
N THR A 141 -30.81 0.26 4.40
CA THR A 141 -30.94 1.11 5.60
C THR A 141 -29.56 1.50 6.17
N GLU A 142 -28.65 0.54 6.28
CA GLU A 142 -27.28 0.76 6.77
C GLU A 142 -26.47 1.69 5.85
N VAL A 143 -26.57 1.50 4.52
CA VAL A 143 -25.92 2.36 3.52
C VAL A 143 -26.49 3.78 3.60
N ALA A 144 -27.81 3.95 3.73
CA ALA A 144 -28.44 5.25 3.86
C ALA A 144 -27.96 5.99 5.14
N ALA A 145 -27.89 5.29 6.26
CA ALA A 145 -27.37 5.85 7.52
C ALA A 145 -25.88 6.23 7.41
N ALA A 146 -25.06 5.43 6.72
CA ALA A 146 -23.65 5.74 6.48
C ALA A 146 -23.45 6.97 5.58
N VAL A 147 -24.25 7.10 4.52
CA VAL A 147 -24.25 8.29 3.64
C VAL A 147 -24.69 9.53 4.43
N ALA A 148 -25.70 9.42 5.29
CA ALA A 148 -26.15 10.54 6.13
C ALA A 148 -25.06 11.01 7.11
N LEU A 149 -24.30 10.10 7.74
CA LEU A 149 -23.14 10.46 8.56
C LEU A 149 -22.04 11.16 7.75
N PHE A 150 -21.75 10.68 6.54
CA PHE A 150 -20.73 11.29 5.68
C PHE A 150 -21.11 12.72 5.28
N ILE A 151 -22.37 12.94 4.86
CA ILE A 151 -22.89 14.29 4.52
C ILE A 151 -22.88 15.22 5.74
N ALA A 152 -23.08 14.69 6.95
CA ALA A 152 -23.01 15.44 8.20
C ALA A 152 -21.57 15.72 8.70
N GLY A 153 -20.52 15.29 7.98
CA GLY A 153 -19.12 15.45 8.42
C GLY A 153 -18.71 14.53 9.58
N LEU A 154 -19.44 13.43 9.78
CA LEU A 154 -19.19 12.41 10.80
C LEU A 154 -18.66 11.09 10.20
N GLY A 155 -18.26 11.11 8.92
CA GLY A 155 -17.67 9.98 8.21
C GLY A 155 -16.14 9.94 8.28
N TRP A 156 -15.54 8.99 7.57
CA TRP A 156 -14.09 8.95 7.42
C TRP A 156 -13.59 10.06 6.48
N HIS A 157 -12.44 10.64 6.83
CA HIS A 157 -11.64 11.53 5.97
C HIS A 157 -10.17 11.08 6.08
N VAL A 158 -9.81 10.06 5.30
CA VAL A 158 -8.55 9.29 5.38
C VAL A 158 -7.73 9.43 4.10
N PHE A 159 -8.37 9.44 2.94
CA PHE A 159 -7.70 9.43 1.63
C PHE A 159 -7.57 10.82 0.99
N GLY A 160 -8.29 11.83 1.49
CA GLY A 160 -8.34 13.16 0.90
C GLY A 160 -9.13 13.18 -0.41
N SER A 161 -10.08 12.26 -0.56
CA SER A 161 -10.88 12.09 -1.76
C SER A 161 -12.27 11.62 -1.36
N ASP A 162 -13.25 12.52 -1.45
CA ASP A 162 -14.62 12.32 -0.95
C ASP A 162 -15.25 11.00 -1.44
N ALA A 163 -14.98 10.59 -2.68
CA ALA A 163 -15.48 9.33 -3.23
C ALA A 163 -14.88 8.08 -2.55
N ALA A 164 -13.57 8.09 -2.26
CA ALA A 164 -12.89 6.99 -1.56
C ALA A 164 -13.26 6.96 -0.07
N ASP A 165 -13.37 8.14 0.53
CA ASP A 165 -13.71 8.36 1.93
C ASP A 165 -15.19 8.03 2.23
N LEU A 166 -16.11 8.32 1.31
CA LEU A 166 -17.50 7.86 1.35
C LEU A 166 -17.59 6.32 1.23
N VAL A 167 -16.87 5.71 0.28
CA VAL A 167 -16.86 4.24 0.12
C VAL A 167 -16.33 3.57 1.40
N LEU A 168 -15.28 4.13 2.00
CA LEU A 168 -14.74 3.65 3.28
C LEU A 168 -15.77 3.80 4.41
N THR A 169 -16.47 4.94 4.50
CA THR A 169 -17.53 5.17 5.49
C THR A 169 -18.67 4.17 5.36
N VAL A 170 -19.15 3.92 4.14
CA VAL A 170 -20.21 2.92 3.87
C VAL A 170 -19.73 1.51 4.24
N VAL A 171 -18.54 1.09 3.80
CA VAL A 171 -17.99 -0.24 4.11
C VAL A 171 -17.77 -0.42 5.62
N TRP A 172 -17.31 0.62 6.31
CA TRP A 172 -17.08 0.61 7.76
C TRP A 172 -18.39 0.47 8.54
N VAL A 173 -19.38 1.34 8.28
CA VAL A 173 -20.67 1.33 9.00
C VAL A 173 -21.43 0.03 8.75
N VAL A 174 -21.62 -0.36 7.48
CA VAL A 174 -22.29 -1.63 7.11
C VAL A 174 -21.55 -2.82 7.73
N GLY A 175 -20.22 -2.81 7.68
CA GLY A 175 -19.38 -3.87 8.24
C GLY A 175 -19.54 -4.02 9.75
N VAL A 176 -19.45 -2.92 10.51
CA VAL A 176 -19.56 -2.94 11.97
C VAL A 176 -20.98 -3.27 12.43
N VAL A 177 -22.02 -2.71 11.79
CA VAL A 177 -23.44 -3.02 12.09
C VAL A 177 -23.71 -4.52 11.92
N ASN A 178 -23.38 -5.11 10.77
CA ASN A 178 -23.56 -6.54 10.54
C ASN A 178 -22.69 -7.40 11.49
N ALA A 179 -21.50 -6.93 11.87
CA ALA A 179 -20.63 -7.67 12.77
C ALA A 179 -21.14 -7.67 14.23
N PHE A 180 -21.84 -6.61 14.68
CA PHE A 180 -22.56 -6.61 15.96
C PHE A 180 -23.81 -7.48 15.95
N ASN A 181 -24.61 -7.46 14.86
CA ASN A 181 -25.73 -8.38 14.64
C ASN A 181 -25.26 -9.85 14.71
N LEU A 182 -24.22 -10.20 13.94
CA LEU A 182 -23.63 -11.54 13.95
C LEU A 182 -23.07 -11.97 15.31
N MET A 183 -22.71 -11.02 16.20
CA MET A 183 -22.20 -11.29 17.55
C MET A 183 -23.32 -11.52 18.58
N ASP A 184 -24.56 -11.13 18.30
CA ASP A 184 -25.73 -11.36 19.17
C ASP A 184 -26.27 -12.80 19.07
N ASN A 185 -25.34 -13.78 19.14
CA ASN A 185 -25.60 -15.21 19.02
C ASN A 185 -25.45 -15.97 20.37
N MET A 186 -25.07 -15.26 21.43
CA MET A 186 -24.85 -15.78 22.77
C MET A 186 -25.04 -14.68 23.82
N ASP A 187 -25.69 -15.05 24.93
CA ASP A 187 -26.00 -14.16 26.05
C ASP A 187 -24.79 -13.30 26.48
N GLY A 188 -24.99 -11.99 26.48
CA GLY A 188 -24.04 -10.97 26.88
C GLY A 188 -22.93 -10.64 25.89
N ALA A 189 -22.75 -11.39 24.79
CA ALA A 189 -21.61 -11.21 23.89
C ALA A 189 -21.59 -9.81 23.23
N ALA A 190 -22.64 -9.47 22.48
CA ALA A 190 -22.75 -8.18 21.80
C ALA A 190 -22.74 -6.99 22.79
N GLY A 191 -23.51 -7.08 23.88
CA GLY A 191 -23.57 -6.03 24.91
C GLY A 191 -22.22 -5.79 25.60
N THR A 192 -21.46 -6.85 25.92
CA THR A 192 -20.14 -6.73 26.55
C THR A 192 -19.12 -6.06 25.62
N VAL A 193 -19.14 -6.42 24.34
CA VAL A 193 -18.29 -5.78 23.32
C VAL A 193 -18.67 -4.32 23.13
N ALA A 194 -19.97 -3.98 23.12
CA ALA A 194 -20.45 -2.61 23.00
C ALA A 194 -19.98 -1.72 24.16
N VAL A 195 -20.05 -2.22 25.40
CA VAL A 195 -19.56 -1.50 26.60
C VAL A 195 -18.08 -1.14 26.46
N LEU A 196 -17.23 -2.10 26.09
CA LEU A 196 -15.78 -1.86 26.02
C LEU A 196 -15.36 -1.05 24.80
N SER A 197 -16.06 -1.19 23.68
CA SER A 197 -15.88 -0.32 22.49
C SER A 197 -16.20 1.13 22.86
N SER A 198 -17.31 1.32 23.60
CA SER A 198 -17.79 2.63 24.08
C SER A 198 -16.82 3.27 25.07
N ILE A 199 -16.28 2.50 26.03
CA ILE A 199 -15.26 2.99 26.97
C ILE A 199 -13.99 3.40 26.23
N GLY A 200 -13.50 2.60 25.29
CA GLY A 200 -12.31 2.94 24.50
C GLY A 200 -12.49 4.20 23.66
N ALA A 201 -13.62 4.34 22.98
CA ALA A 201 -13.98 5.56 22.25
C ALA A 201 -14.10 6.79 23.17
N ALA A 202 -14.70 6.63 24.36
CA ALA A 202 -14.84 7.70 25.33
C ALA A 202 -13.50 8.20 25.89
N VAL A 203 -12.57 7.28 26.20
CA VAL A 203 -11.23 7.66 26.70
C VAL A 203 -10.44 8.40 25.62
N LEU A 204 -10.53 7.98 24.36
CA LEU A 204 -9.89 8.69 23.25
C LEU A 204 -10.51 10.07 22.98
N ALA A 205 -11.84 10.17 23.06
CA ALA A 205 -12.53 11.46 22.96
C ALA A 205 -12.14 12.41 24.09
N LEU A 206 -12.01 11.90 25.33
CA LEU A 206 -11.48 12.65 26.48
C LEU A 206 -10.02 13.10 26.27
N SER A 207 -9.15 12.24 25.72
CA SER A 207 -7.76 12.64 25.41
C SER A 207 -7.65 13.71 24.32
N ALA A 208 -8.71 13.90 23.53
CA ALA A 208 -8.83 14.90 22.48
C ALA A 208 -9.77 16.07 22.85
N ASP A 209 -10.10 16.22 24.14
CA ASP A 209 -10.98 17.27 24.71
C ASP A 209 -12.43 17.30 24.17
N ASP A 210 -12.87 16.25 23.46
CA ASP A 210 -14.24 16.12 22.92
C ASP A 210 -15.17 15.45 23.94
N HIS A 211 -15.60 16.24 24.92
CA HIS A 211 -16.52 15.79 25.95
C HIS A 211 -17.90 15.36 25.41
N ALA A 212 -18.31 15.84 24.23
CA ALA A 212 -19.59 15.50 23.63
C ALA A 212 -19.59 14.07 23.07
N VAL A 213 -18.54 13.69 22.32
CA VAL A 213 -18.33 12.32 21.84
C VAL A 213 -18.03 11.37 23.02
N ALA A 214 -17.35 11.85 24.07
CA ALA A 214 -17.17 11.08 25.29
C ALA A 214 -18.50 10.77 25.99
N ALA A 215 -19.36 11.77 26.20
CA ALA A 215 -20.68 11.60 26.82
C ALA A 215 -21.61 10.71 25.97
N LEU A 216 -21.60 10.87 24.64
CA LEU A 216 -22.30 9.99 23.69
C LEU A 216 -21.89 8.53 23.86
N SER A 217 -20.58 8.26 23.87
CA SER A 217 -20.02 6.92 23.98
C SER A 217 -20.37 6.31 25.34
N ILE A 218 -20.16 7.04 26.43
CA ILE A 218 -20.47 6.59 27.79
C ILE A 218 -21.98 6.34 27.99
N ALA A 219 -22.86 7.12 27.35
CA ALA A 219 -24.31 6.86 27.38
C ALA A 219 -24.68 5.51 26.75
N LEU A 220 -24.01 5.10 25.66
CA LEU A 220 -24.22 3.77 25.08
C LEU A 220 -23.69 2.66 26.01
N GLY A 221 -22.49 2.87 26.56
CA GLY A 221 -21.88 1.94 27.51
C GLY A 221 -22.74 1.72 28.75
N GLY A 222 -23.27 2.79 29.36
CA GLY A 222 -24.16 2.73 30.52
C GLY A 222 -25.48 2.02 30.21
N ALA A 223 -26.11 2.31 29.08
CA ALA A 223 -27.33 1.62 28.65
C ALA A 223 -27.12 0.11 28.44
N CYS A 224 -26.00 -0.28 27.82
CA CYS A 224 -25.63 -1.70 27.67
C CYS A 224 -25.33 -2.36 29.03
N LEU A 225 -24.66 -1.66 29.95
CA LEU A 225 -24.42 -2.14 31.32
C LEU A 225 -25.73 -2.33 32.12
N GLY A 226 -26.75 -1.51 31.89
CA GLY A 226 -28.07 -1.68 32.53
C GLY A 226 -28.86 -2.86 31.99
N PHE A 227 -28.65 -3.23 30.72
CA PHE A 227 -29.27 -4.40 30.07
C PHE A 227 -28.58 -5.72 30.44
N LEU A 228 -27.25 -5.74 30.51
CA LEU A 228 -26.43 -6.95 30.68
C LEU A 228 -26.85 -7.88 31.84
N PRO A 229 -27.22 -7.42 33.05
CA PRO A 229 -27.63 -8.29 34.16
C PRO A 229 -28.84 -9.20 33.85
N PHE A 230 -29.76 -8.73 33.00
CA PHE A 230 -30.96 -9.48 32.61
C PHE A 230 -30.71 -10.41 31.42
N ASN A 231 -29.77 -10.04 30.56
CA ASN A 231 -29.37 -10.86 29.41
C ASN A 231 -28.41 -11.98 29.83
N LEU A 232 -27.43 -11.70 30.70
CA LEU A 232 -26.52 -12.67 31.32
C LEU A 232 -27.14 -13.46 32.49
N SER A 233 -28.47 -13.47 32.67
CA SER A 233 -29.10 -14.40 33.60
C SER A 233 -29.03 -15.83 33.07
N ALA A 234 -29.14 -16.83 33.95
CA ALA A 234 -29.14 -18.23 33.56
C ALA A 234 -30.42 -18.90 34.11
N PRO A 235 -31.46 -19.13 33.29
CA PRO A 235 -31.57 -18.79 31.86
C PRO A 235 -31.69 -17.27 31.59
N ALA A 236 -31.44 -16.85 30.35
CA ALA A 236 -31.55 -15.45 29.92
C ALA A 236 -33.03 -14.98 29.98
N ARG A 237 -33.26 -13.80 30.57
CA ARG A 237 -34.62 -13.25 30.76
C ARG A 237 -35.09 -12.38 29.60
N ILE A 238 -34.17 -11.93 28.74
CA ILE A 238 -34.43 -11.11 27.56
C ILE A 238 -33.24 -11.21 26.61
N PHE A 239 -33.50 -11.23 25.30
CA PHE A 239 -32.47 -11.07 24.28
C PHE A 239 -32.47 -9.66 23.70
N LEU A 240 -31.34 -9.29 23.09
CA LEU A 240 -31.11 -7.96 22.54
C LEU A 240 -31.89 -7.75 21.23
N GLY A 241 -31.76 -8.69 20.28
CA GLY A 241 -32.47 -8.69 19.00
C GLY A 241 -31.84 -7.75 17.97
N ASP A 242 -32.28 -7.83 16.72
CA ASP A 242 -31.79 -6.98 15.63
C ASP A 242 -32.20 -5.51 15.84
N GLY A 243 -33.33 -5.26 16.52
CA GLY A 243 -33.72 -3.96 17.04
C GLY A 243 -32.70 -3.38 18.05
N GLY A 244 -31.88 -4.21 18.70
CA GLY A 244 -30.79 -3.75 19.57
C GLY A 244 -29.42 -3.78 18.90
N SER A 245 -29.09 -4.87 18.23
CA SER A 245 -27.75 -5.11 17.67
C SER A 245 -27.42 -4.13 16.54
N MET A 246 -28.38 -3.79 15.68
CA MET A 246 -28.20 -2.85 14.57
C MET A 246 -27.87 -1.42 15.05
N PRO A 247 -28.69 -0.76 15.91
CA PRO A 247 -28.37 0.58 16.39
C PRO A 247 -27.12 0.61 17.27
N ILE A 248 -26.84 -0.43 18.07
CA ILE A 248 -25.58 -0.51 18.85
C ILE A 248 -24.37 -0.49 17.90
N GLY A 249 -24.34 -1.37 16.89
CA GLY A 249 -23.22 -1.40 15.94
C GLY A 249 -23.04 -0.09 15.19
N PHE A 250 -24.15 0.60 14.86
CA PHE A 250 -24.12 1.91 14.24
C PHE A 250 -23.58 3.01 15.17
N ILE A 251 -24.05 3.08 16.42
CA ILE A 251 -23.59 4.09 17.38
C ILE A 251 -22.10 3.87 17.71
N VAL A 252 -21.65 2.61 17.89
CA VAL A 252 -20.22 2.30 18.07
C VAL A 252 -19.41 2.75 16.86
N SER A 253 -19.87 2.43 15.64
CA SER A 253 -19.23 2.86 14.40
C SER A 253 -19.13 4.39 14.30
N ALA A 254 -20.21 5.11 14.60
CA ALA A 254 -20.28 6.57 14.52
C ALA A 254 -19.42 7.25 15.59
N ALA A 255 -19.47 6.77 16.83
CA ALA A 255 -18.67 7.28 17.94
C ALA A 255 -17.16 7.16 17.66
N ILE A 256 -16.71 6.03 17.10
CA ILE A 256 -15.31 5.80 16.72
C ILE A 256 -14.86 6.73 15.58
N MET A 257 -15.71 6.98 14.57
CA MET A 257 -15.40 7.92 13.49
C MET A 257 -15.38 9.38 13.98
N ALA A 258 -16.21 9.72 14.97
CA ALA A 258 -16.34 11.07 15.50
C ALA A 258 -15.19 11.52 16.43
N VAL A 259 -14.30 10.61 16.87
CA VAL A 259 -13.15 10.93 17.73
C VAL A 259 -12.16 11.85 17.00
N PRO A 260 -11.89 13.08 17.48
CA PRO A 260 -11.02 14.03 16.77
C PRO A 260 -9.52 13.76 17.03
N LEU A 261 -9.00 12.68 16.44
CA LEU A 261 -7.56 12.36 16.44
C LEU A 261 -6.77 13.26 15.47
N GLY A 262 -6.74 14.56 15.77
CA GLY A 262 -6.05 15.59 15.00
C GLY A 262 -4.54 15.36 14.93
N GLY A 263 -3.91 15.71 13.80
CA GLY A 263 -2.47 15.48 13.56
C GLY A 263 -2.10 14.02 13.24
N VAL A 264 -2.97 13.06 13.52
CA VAL A 264 -2.72 11.63 13.27
C VAL A 264 -3.11 11.25 11.83
N ALA A 265 -2.24 10.50 11.14
CA ALA A 265 -2.49 10.05 9.76
C ALA A 265 -3.71 9.10 9.69
N GLY A 266 -4.48 9.17 8.60
CA GLY A 266 -5.78 8.51 8.51
C GLY A 266 -5.74 6.98 8.67
N TRP A 267 -4.62 6.35 8.31
CA TRP A 267 -4.44 4.89 8.44
C TRP A 267 -4.12 4.42 9.87
N HIS A 268 -3.68 5.31 10.78
CA HIS A 268 -3.62 5.01 12.22
C HIS A 268 -5.00 5.06 12.82
N ARG A 269 -5.83 6.04 12.43
CA ARG A 269 -7.22 6.14 12.92
C ARG A 269 -7.99 4.87 12.59
N LEU A 270 -7.74 4.28 11.42
CA LEU A 270 -8.26 2.95 11.05
C LEU A 270 -7.71 1.79 11.89
N LEU A 271 -6.47 1.85 12.40
CA LEU A 271 -5.94 0.83 13.32
C LEU A 271 -6.61 0.93 14.69
N ILE A 272 -6.66 2.15 15.24
CA ILE A 272 -7.29 2.46 16.52
C ILE A 272 -8.76 2.00 16.45
N ALA A 273 -9.48 2.38 15.40
CA ALA A 273 -10.83 1.93 15.14
C ALA A 273 -10.94 0.39 15.07
N ALA A 274 -10.07 -0.30 14.31
CA ALA A 274 -10.09 -1.76 14.21
C ALA A 274 -9.79 -2.48 15.54
N LEU A 275 -8.96 -1.89 16.40
CA LEU A 275 -8.69 -2.39 17.76
C LEU A 275 -9.89 -2.21 18.69
N LEU A 276 -10.57 -1.05 18.63
CA LEU A 276 -11.78 -0.75 19.40
C LEU A 276 -12.97 -1.65 19.03
N VAL A 277 -12.97 -2.32 17.89
CA VAL A 277 -13.98 -3.33 17.50
C VAL A 277 -13.38 -4.73 17.26
N ALA A 278 -12.22 -5.03 17.84
CA ALA A 278 -11.43 -6.22 17.48
C ALA A 278 -12.19 -7.56 17.53
N PRO A 279 -13.03 -7.89 18.54
CA PRO A 279 -13.72 -9.18 18.59
C PRO A 279 -14.74 -9.40 17.48
N VAL A 280 -15.50 -8.37 17.08
CA VAL A 280 -16.50 -8.48 16.00
C VAL A 280 -15.81 -8.60 14.63
N VAL A 281 -14.66 -7.94 14.45
CA VAL A 281 -13.79 -8.10 13.27
C VAL A 281 -13.17 -9.51 13.23
N VAL A 282 -12.64 -10.01 14.35
CA VAL A 282 -12.05 -11.35 14.47
C VAL A 282 -13.10 -12.43 14.21
N ASP A 283 -14.29 -12.32 14.81
CA ASP A 283 -15.36 -13.30 14.64
C ASP A 283 -15.90 -13.34 13.21
N THR A 284 -16.24 -12.18 12.65
CA THR A 284 -16.71 -12.07 11.26
C THR A 284 -15.67 -12.62 10.29
N THR A 285 -14.37 -12.39 10.56
CA THR A 285 -13.25 -12.97 9.78
C THR A 285 -13.19 -14.49 9.93
N LEU A 286 -13.25 -15.00 11.17
CA LEU A 286 -13.22 -16.44 11.49
C LEU A 286 -14.35 -17.19 10.81
N VAL A 287 -15.59 -16.70 10.94
CA VAL A 287 -16.80 -17.27 10.35
C VAL A 287 -16.74 -17.21 8.83
N THR A 288 -16.38 -16.05 8.25
CA THR A 288 -16.21 -15.89 6.81
C THR A 288 -15.17 -16.87 6.24
N VAL A 289 -14.03 -17.05 6.91
CA VAL A 289 -12.99 -18.00 6.49
C VAL A 289 -13.46 -19.46 6.65
N SER A 290 -14.13 -19.78 7.77
CA SER A 290 -14.69 -21.09 8.12
C SER A 290 -15.73 -21.55 7.08
N ARG A 291 -16.81 -20.78 6.89
CA ARG A 291 -17.90 -21.09 5.95
C ARG A 291 -17.41 -21.20 4.51
N ARG A 292 -16.55 -20.28 4.05
CA ARG A 292 -15.96 -20.32 2.70
C ARG A 292 -15.07 -21.54 2.45
N ARG A 293 -14.41 -22.10 3.47
CA ARG A 293 -13.61 -23.34 3.32
C ARG A 293 -14.47 -24.60 3.27
N ALA A 294 -15.63 -24.61 3.94
CA ALA A 294 -16.62 -25.69 3.85
C ALA A 294 -17.55 -25.59 2.62
N GLY A 295 -17.60 -24.42 1.97
CA GLY A 295 -18.51 -24.16 0.85
C GLY A 295 -19.93 -23.81 1.30
N VAL A 296 -20.08 -23.27 2.50
CA VAL A 296 -21.34 -22.74 3.05
C VAL A 296 -21.41 -21.23 2.78
N ALA A 297 -22.62 -20.71 2.57
CA ALA A 297 -22.84 -19.28 2.35
C ALA A 297 -22.42 -18.47 3.58
N VAL A 298 -21.86 -17.26 3.39
CA VAL A 298 -21.43 -16.44 4.55
C VAL A 298 -22.64 -15.94 5.33
N ALA A 299 -23.76 -15.66 4.66
CA ALA A 299 -24.98 -15.08 5.24
C ALA A 299 -25.96 -16.11 5.87
N SER A 300 -25.61 -17.40 5.96
CA SER A 300 -26.46 -18.38 6.65
C SER A 300 -26.32 -18.25 8.17
N GLY A 301 -27.41 -18.33 8.93
CA GLY A 301 -27.33 -18.55 10.38
C GLY A 301 -26.58 -19.87 10.69
N GLY A 302 -25.85 -19.92 11.80
CA GLY A 302 -25.09 -21.10 12.18
C GLY A 302 -24.34 -20.91 13.50
N ARG A 303 -24.12 -21.99 14.25
CA ARG A 303 -23.44 -21.95 15.55
C ARG A 303 -21.93 -21.81 15.44
N ASP A 304 -21.35 -21.35 14.32
CA ASP A 304 -19.90 -21.48 14.07
C ASP A 304 -19.00 -20.29 14.50
N HIS A 305 -19.57 -19.35 15.25
CA HIS A 305 -18.92 -18.13 15.79
C HIS A 305 -17.95 -18.41 16.96
N ILE A 306 -17.09 -17.44 17.28
CA ILE A 306 -16.07 -17.50 18.34
C ILE A 306 -16.69 -17.76 19.72
N THR A 307 -17.82 -17.12 20.01
CA THR A 307 -18.69 -17.33 21.17
C THR A 307 -19.01 -18.80 21.39
N HIS A 308 -19.59 -19.48 20.40
CA HIS A 308 -19.92 -20.90 20.46
C HIS A 308 -18.69 -21.81 20.52
N ARG A 309 -17.57 -21.43 19.89
CA ARG A 309 -16.29 -22.16 20.01
C ARG A 309 -15.70 -22.04 21.41
N LEU A 310 -15.86 -20.89 22.07
CA LEU A 310 -15.49 -20.65 23.47
C LEU A 310 -16.46 -21.38 24.42
N GLY A 311 -17.76 -21.42 24.13
CA GLY A 311 -18.77 -22.13 24.91
C GLY A 311 -18.60 -23.65 24.98
N LYS A 312 -17.71 -24.24 24.17
CA LYS A 312 -17.24 -25.64 24.33
C LYS A 312 -16.13 -25.82 25.38
N ARG A 313 -15.48 -24.73 25.80
CA ARG A 313 -14.35 -24.71 26.75
C ARG A 313 -14.72 -24.08 28.09
N PHE A 314 -15.75 -23.23 28.11
CA PHE A 314 -16.19 -22.50 29.29
C PHE A 314 -17.63 -22.90 29.66
N PRO A 315 -17.95 -23.06 30.96
CA PRO A 315 -19.19 -23.71 31.41
C PRO A 315 -20.45 -22.84 31.34
N SER A 316 -20.34 -21.55 31.01
CA SER A 316 -21.47 -20.62 30.97
C SER A 316 -21.24 -19.45 30.01
N ALA A 317 -22.33 -18.84 29.54
CA ALA A 317 -22.27 -17.63 28.71
C ALA A 317 -21.55 -16.47 29.43
N ARG A 318 -21.73 -16.33 30.76
CA ARG A 318 -20.96 -15.39 31.60
C ARG A 318 -19.45 -15.60 31.48
N ALA A 319 -18.97 -16.84 31.51
CA ALA A 319 -17.56 -17.14 31.38
C ALA A 319 -17.04 -16.82 29.95
N VAL A 320 -17.84 -17.06 28.91
CA VAL A 320 -17.49 -16.65 27.54
C VAL A 320 -17.46 -15.12 27.39
N ALA A 321 -18.46 -14.42 27.93
CA ALA A 321 -18.52 -12.96 27.93
C ALA A 321 -17.33 -12.34 28.68
N LEU A 322 -16.91 -12.90 29.82
CA LEU A 322 -15.71 -12.47 30.54
C LEU A 322 -14.42 -12.66 29.72
N VAL A 323 -14.27 -13.79 29.01
CA VAL A 323 -13.10 -14.01 28.14
C VAL A 323 -13.08 -13.02 26.96
N LEU A 324 -14.23 -12.75 26.35
CA LEU A 324 -14.37 -11.71 25.33
C LEU A 324 -14.08 -10.32 25.90
N ALA A 325 -14.55 -10.03 27.12
CA ALA A 325 -14.28 -8.78 27.82
C ALA A 325 -12.78 -8.55 28.06
N SER A 326 -12.07 -9.55 28.60
CA SER A 326 -10.63 -9.46 28.87
C SER A 326 -9.82 -9.24 27.59
N GLY A 327 -10.16 -9.97 26.51
CA GLY A 327 -9.51 -9.80 25.21
C GLY A 327 -9.81 -8.44 24.56
N HIS A 328 -11.06 -7.97 24.64
CA HIS A 328 -11.44 -6.67 24.12
C HIS A 328 -10.82 -5.51 24.93
N ALA A 329 -10.83 -5.59 26.26
CA ALA A 329 -10.22 -4.58 27.12
C ALA A 329 -8.70 -4.45 26.84
N THR A 330 -8.03 -5.58 26.56
CA THR A 330 -6.63 -5.58 26.12
C THR A 330 -6.48 -4.91 24.75
N ALA A 331 -7.38 -5.17 23.79
CA ALA A 331 -7.37 -4.51 22.49
C ALA A 331 -7.61 -2.98 22.59
N CYS A 332 -8.56 -2.54 23.43
CA CYS A 332 -8.77 -1.12 23.71
C CYS A 332 -7.56 -0.49 24.39
N ALA A 333 -6.94 -1.14 25.38
CA ALA A 333 -5.72 -0.63 26.01
C ALA A 333 -4.57 -0.48 25.00
N ILE A 334 -4.42 -1.42 24.07
CA ILE A 334 -3.48 -1.30 22.95
C ILE A 334 -3.89 -0.13 22.02
N ALA A 335 -5.18 0.07 21.75
CA ALA A 335 -5.67 1.19 20.93
C ALA A 335 -5.30 2.56 21.53
N LEU A 336 -5.37 2.70 22.87
CA LEU A 336 -4.91 3.90 23.58
C LEU A 336 -3.40 4.11 23.38
N VAL A 337 -2.58 3.07 23.60
CA VAL A 337 -1.13 3.17 23.36
C VAL A 337 -0.82 3.50 21.90
N VAL A 338 -1.57 2.94 20.94
CA VAL A 338 -1.42 3.21 19.50
C VAL A 338 -1.79 4.65 19.12
N ALA A 339 -2.68 5.32 19.86
CA ALA A 339 -3.02 6.72 19.59
C ALA A 339 -1.81 7.66 19.75
N ASP A 340 -0.91 7.35 20.67
CA ASP A 340 0.35 8.07 20.91
C ASP A 340 1.53 7.56 20.05
N LEU A 341 1.33 6.53 19.21
CA LEU A 341 2.38 6.03 18.32
C LEU A 341 2.48 6.87 17.05
N GLY A 342 3.69 7.37 16.78
CA GLY A 342 4.07 7.79 15.44
C GLY A 342 4.01 6.63 14.44
N ASP A 343 3.92 6.96 13.15
CA ASP A 343 3.69 6.06 12.01
C ASP A 343 4.29 4.66 12.15
N VAL A 344 5.57 4.56 12.50
CA VAL A 344 6.26 3.28 12.52
C VAL A 344 5.75 2.35 13.63
N GLY A 345 5.37 2.91 14.79
CA GLY A 345 4.73 2.15 15.87
C GLY A 345 3.37 1.61 15.44
N THR A 346 2.58 2.43 14.74
CA THR A 346 1.30 2.04 14.14
C THR A 346 1.47 0.96 13.07
N ALA A 347 2.50 1.05 12.23
CA ALA A 347 2.80 0.02 11.22
C ALA A 347 3.18 -1.34 11.87
N VAL A 348 3.97 -1.30 12.95
CA VAL A 348 4.29 -2.49 13.76
C VAL A 348 3.02 -3.06 14.40
N ALA A 349 2.17 -2.20 14.99
CA ALA A 349 0.92 -2.60 15.62
C ALA A 349 -0.09 -3.20 14.61
N TRP A 350 -0.17 -2.68 13.37
CA TRP A 350 -0.89 -3.32 12.27
C TRP A 350 -0.35 -4.73 11.98
N GLY A 351 0.97 -4.88 11.88
CA GLY A 351 1.62 -6.19 11.65
C GLY A 351 1.31 -7.19 12.76
N LEU A 352 1.40 -6.75 14.03
CA LEU A 352 1.04 -7.56 15.20
C LEU A 352 -0.45 -7.91 15.22
N LEU A 353 -1.35 -6.96 14.93
CA LEU A 353 -2.78 -7.21 14.84
C LEU A 353 -3.10 -8.28 13.78
N VAL A 354 -2.52 -8.18 12.59
CA VAL A 354 -2.70 -9.19 11.52
C VAL A 354 -2.18 -10.56 11.96
N VAL A 355 -1.01 -10.64 12.60
CA VAL A 355 -0.48 -11.90 13.13
C VAL A 355 -1.40 -12.49 14.21
N CYS A 356 -1.91 -11.66 15.12
CA CYS A 356 -2.86 -12.07 16.17
C CYS A 356 -4.19 -12.55 15.58
N VAL A 357 -4.79 -11.81 14.64
CA VAL A 357 -6.04 -12.21 13.96
C VAL A 357 -5.87 -13.54 13.24
N VAL A 358 -4.79 -13.71 12.45
CA VAL A 358 -4.52 -14.99 11.77
C VAL A 358 -4.24 -16.11 12.77
N GLY A 359 -3.48 -15.85 13.83
CA GLY A 359 -3.20 -16.78 14.91
C GLY A 359 -4.50 -17.29 15.55
N LEU A 360 -5.36 -16.38 16.00
CA LEU A 360 -6.68 -16.69 16.55
C LEU A 360 -7.55 -17.46 15.56
N VAL A 361 -7.63 -17.02 14.31
CA VAL A 361 -8.41 -17.74 13.27
C VAL A 361 -7.89 -19.16 13.12
N THR A 362 -6.58 -19.39 13.01
CA THR A 362 -6.01 -20.74 12.89
C THR A 362 -6.17 -21.60 14.15
N LEU A 363 -6.13 -21.00 15.35
CA LEU A 363 -6.35 -21.68 16.62
C LEU A 363 -7.80 -22.16 16.78
N PHE A 364 -8.77 -21.34 16.35
CA PHE A 364 -10.18 -21.66 16.42
C PHE A 364 -10.68 -22.50 15.23
N GLU A 365 -10.01 -22.45 14.07
CA GLU A 365 -10.33 -23.24 12.87
C GLU A 365 -9.86 -24.70 12.96
N THR A 366 -10.46 -25.45 13.88
CA THR A 366 -10.22 -26.89 14.04
C THR A 366 -11.14 -27.72 13.13
N ARG A 367 -10.71 -28.95 12.78
CA ARG A 367 -11.53 -29.89 11.97
C ARG A 367 -12.85 -30.31 12.65
N ALA A 368 -12.95 -30.15 13.97
CA ALA A 368 -14.16 -30.44 14.76
C ALA A 368 -15.32 -29.45 14.52
N TRP A 369 -15.16 -28.53 13.55
CA TRP A 369 -16.01 -27.38 13.35
C TRP A 369 -16.11 -26.96 11.88
N ALA A 370 -16.01 -27.92 10.97
CA ALA A 370 -16.44 -27.69 9.60
C ALA A 370 -17.97 -27.52 9.61
N PRO A 371 -18.53 -26.39 9.12
CA PRO A 371 -19.97 -26.22 9.00
C PRO A 371 -20.63 -27.39 8.26
N SER A 372 -21.57 -28.06 8.93
CA SER A 372 -22.29 -29.22 8.38
C SER A 372 -23.17 -28.75 7.21
N ARG A 373 -23.07 -29.41 6.04
CA ARG A 373 -23.97 -29.12 4.91
C ARG A 373 -25.45 -29.33 5.23
N GLU A 374 -25.75 -30.16 6.22
CA GLU A 374 -27.10 -30.42 6.72
C GLU A 374 -27.71 -29.24 7.50
N GLN A 375 -26.93 -28.22 7.87
CA GLN A 375 -27.45 -27.02 8.55
C GLN A 375 -27.97 -25.95 7.58
N SER A 376 -27.79 -26.13 6.26
CA SER A 376 -28.38 -25.29 5.22
C SER A 376 -29.51 -26.01 4.49
N VAL A 377 -30.62 -26.27 5.19
CA VAL A 377 -31.84 -26.84 4.60
C VAL A 377 -32.83 -25.72 4.31
N VAL A 378 -32.99 -25.39 3.03
CA VAL A 378 -34.27 -24.92 2.49
C VAL A 378 -35.17 -26.16 2.43
N PRO A 379 -36.43 -26.12 2.93
CA PRO A 379 -37.27 -27.31 2.95
C PRO A 379 -37.70 -27.72 1.54
N GLY A 380 -37.26 -28.90 1.11
CA GLY A 380 -37.71 -29.56 -0.13
C GLY A 380 -36.58 -30.07 -1.02
N GLY A 381 -36.53 -31.39 -1.25
CA GLY A 381 -35.63 -32.01 -2.25
C GLY A 381 -34.92 -33.26 -1.72
N ALA A 382 -35.44 -34.44 -2.06
CA ALA A 382 -34.93 -35.72 -1.57
C ALA A 382 -33.46 -35.98 -1.95
N ALA A 383 -32.69 -36.55 -1.02
CA ALA A 383 -31.36 -37.08 -1.30
C ALA A 383 -31.47 -38.47 -1.95
N ALA A 384 -31.01 -38.60 -3.19
CA ALA A 384 -30.87 -39.88 -3.87
C ALA A 384 -29.52 -40.01 -4.61
N ALA A 385 -28.85 -41.12 -4.32
CA ALA A 385 -27.73 -41.79 -5.00
C ALA A 385 -27.01 -41.11 -6.20
N ALA A 386 -25.68 -40.97 -6.08
CA ALA A 386 -24.75 -41.12 -7.21
C ALA A 386 -23.33 -41.49 -6.77
N THR A 387 -23.07 -42.77 -6.49
CA THR A 387 -21.71 -43.35 -6.42
C THR A 387 -21.09 -43.48 -7.82
N ARG A 388 -20.85 -42.34 -8.48
CA ARG A 388 -19.91 -42.24 -9.61
C ARG A 388 -18.53 -41.86 -9.08
N ALA A 389 -17.48 -42.52 -9.58
CA ALA A 389 -16.09 -42.21 -9.21
C ALA A 389 -15.82 -40.71 -9.43
N ALA A 390 -15.72 -39.96 -8.32
CA ALA A 390 -15.74 -38.51 -8.37
C ALA A 390 -14.54 -37.97 -9.18
N PRO A 391 -14.75 -37.12 -10.19
CA PRO A 391 -13.65 -36.54 -10.96
C PRO A 391 -12.76 -35.73 -10.00
N ARG A 392 -11.52 -36.19 -9.80
CA ARG A 392 -10.51 -35.70 -8.82
C ARG A 392 -10.84 -34.28 -8.34
N ALA A 393 -11.47 -34.19 -7.16
CA ALA A 393 -12.04 -32.95 -6.66
C ALA A 393 -11.00 -31.83 -6.66
N ARG A 394 -11.17 -30.89 -7.61
CA ARG A 394 -10.30 -29.72 -7.76
C ARG A 394 -10.41 -28.92 -6.46
N ARG A 395 -9.32 -28.83 -5.69
CA ARG A 395 -9.32 -28.10 -4.42
C ARG A 395 -9.90 -26.68 -4.65
N PRO A 396 -10.90 -26.24 -3.86
CA PRO A 396 -11.38 -24.88 -3.96
C PRO A 396 -10.24 -23.93 -3.59
N ILE A 397 -10.15 -22.83 -4.34
CA ILE A 397 -9.22 -21.74 -4.02
C ILE A 397 -9.80 -21.02 -2.80
N ALA A 398 -9.02 -20.84 -1.74
CA ALA A 398 -9.49 -20.13 -0.56
C ALA A 398 -9.69 -18.63 -0.90
N PRO A 399 -10.87 -18.03 -0.65
CA PRO A 399 -11.12 -16.65 -1.02
C PRO A 399 -10.18 -15.65 -0.34
N LEU A 400 -9.66 -15.94 0.86
CA LEU A 400 -8.64 -15.11 1.51
C LEU A 400 -7.33 -15.05 0.70
N GLU A 401 -6.94 -16.12 0.01
CA GLU A 401 -5.74 -16.13 -0.85
C GLU A 401 -5.97 -15.35 -2.14
N VAL A 402 -7.21 -15.35 -2.64
CA VAL A 402 -7.64 -14.48 -3.75
C VAL A 402 -7.61 -13.02 -3.32
N VAL A 403 -8.21 -12.67 -2.17
CA VAL A 403 -8.19 -11.30 -1.63
C VAL A 403 -6.76 -10.83 -1.38
N ALA A 404 -5.91 -11.63 -0.74
CA ALA A 404 -4.50 -11.30 -0.55
C ALA A 404 -3.78 -11.06 -1.90
N LEU A 405 -3.94 -11.96 -2.87
CA LEU A 405 -3.38 -11.75 -4.22
C LEU A 405 -3.94 -10.51 -4.92
N LEU A 406 -5.22 -10.17 -4.74
CA LEU A 406 -5.85 -8.99 -5.32
C LEU A 406 -5.34 -7.70 -4.66
N VAL A 407 -5.18 -7.67 -3.33
CA VAL A 407 -4.61 -6.53 -2.60
C VAL A 407 -3.14 -6.31 -2.99
N LEU A 408 -2.35 -7.37 -3.07
CA LEU A 408 -0.96 -7.31 -3.55
C LEU A 408 -0.89 -6.83 -5.02
N ALA A 409 -1.78 -7.34 -5.87
CA ALA A 409 -1.84 -6.96 -7.27
C ALA A 409 -2.28 -5.50 -7.46
N ALA A 410 -3.27 -5.05 -6.67
CA ALA A 410 -3.72 -3.66 -6.61
C ALA A 410 -2.58 -2.75 -6.14
N GLY A 411 -1.96 -3.02 -4.99
CA GLY A 411 -0.88 -2.21 -4.45
C GLY A 411 0.27 -2.01 -5.43
N CYS A 412 0.75 -3.08 -6.09
CA CYS A 412 1.78 -2.94 -7.12
C CYS A 412 1.23 -2.22 -8.37
N GLY A 413 0.00 -2.54 -8.78
CA GLY A 413 -0.66 -2.05 -10.01
C GLY A 413 -1.17 -0.61 -9.99
N VAL A 414 -1.30 0.00 -8.80
CA VAL A 414 -1.58 1.44 -8.64
C VAL A 414 -0.39 2.23 -8.10
N SER A 415 0.74 1.56 -7.83
CA SER A 415 1.93 2.17 -7.24
C SER A 415 2.47 3.42 -7.95
N PRO A 416 2.37 3.62 -9.28
CA PRO A 416 2.77 4.89 -9.90
C PRO A 416 2.03 6.12 -9.35
N LEU A 417 0.82 5.97 -8.83
CA LEU A 417 0.08 7.07 -8.19
C LEU A 417 0.69 7.49 -6.82
N PHE A 418 1.63 6.69 -6.30
CA PHE A 418 2.28 6.83 -5.01
C PHE A 418 3.81 6.79 -5.15
N PHE A 419 4.33 7.43 -6.21
CA PHE A 419 5.77 7.48 -6.53
C PHE A 419 6.46 6.10 -6.57
N ALA A 420 5.70 5.08 -7.01
CA ALA A 420 6.09 3.67 -7.01
C ALA A 420 6.57 3.11 -5.66
N PHE A 421 6.18 3.75 -4.55
CA PHE A 421 6.65 3.49 -3.18
C PHE A 421 8.16 3.69 -3.00
N TYR A 422 8.79 4.63 -3.70
CA TYR A 422 10.24 4.88 -3.60
C TYR A 422 10.71 5.27 -2.18
N ASP A 423 9.90 6.06 -1.48
CA ASP A 423 10.23 6.60 -0.15
C ASP A 423 10.12 5.55 0.97
N MET A 424 11.08 5.56 1.90
CA MET A 424 11.15 4.58 3.00
C MET A 424 10.02 4.71 4.02
N THR A 425 9.45 5.90 4.20
CA THR A 425 8.24 6.10 5.00
C THR A 425 7.04 5.36 4.43
N VAL A 426 7.04 5.03 3.13
CA VAL A 426 5.98 4.28 2.46
C VAL A 426 6.30 2.79 2.36
N TRP A 427 7.49 2.41 1.86
CA TRP A 427 7.80 0.99 1.67
C TRP A 427 8.20 0.26 2.96
N GLY A 428 8.66 0.97 3.99
CA GLY A 428 8.95 0.41 5.31
C GLY A 428 7.72 -0.25 5.95
N PRO A 429 6.60 0.48 6.15
CA PRO A 429 5.31 -0.08 6.57
C PRO A 429 4.84 -1.26 5.72
N ILE A 430 4.98 -1.18 4.39
CA ILE A 430 4.65 -2.29 3.48
C ILE A 430 5.51 -3.53 3.80
N GLY A 431 6.80 -3.35 4.06
CA GLY A 431 7.73 -4.41 4.45
C GLY A 431 7.30 -5.18 5.70
N PHE A 432 6.80 -4.49 6.73
CA PHE A 432 6.20 -5.15 7.89
C PHE A 432 4.97 -5.98 7.53
N GLY A 433 4.05 -5.42 6.73
CA GLY A 433 2.89 -6.14 6.22
C GLY A 433 3.27 -7.40 5.45
N MET A 434 4.32 -7.34 4.62
CA MET A 434 4.83 -8.51 3.88
C MET A 434 5.49 -9.54 4.80
N LEU A 435 6.25 -9.12 5.81
CA LEU A 435 6.89 -10.03 6.79
C LEU A 435 5.84 -10.72 7.66
N ALA A 436 4.84 -9.99 8.15
CA ALA A 436 3.70 -10.52 8.88
C ALA A 436 2.88 -11.51 8.03
N LEU A 437 2.57 -11.15 6.78
CA LEU A 437 1.85 -12.01 5.84
C LEU A 437 2.67 -13.25 5.45
N LEU A 438 3.99 -13.12 5.27
CA LEU A 438 4.88 -14.26 5.02
C LEU A 438 4.89 -15.21 6.21
N LEU A 439 5.02 -14.70 7.43
CA LEU A 439 4.97 -15.49 8.66
C LEU A 439 3.63 -16.20 8.81
N ALA A 440 2.52 -15.49 8.63
CA ALA A 440 1.17 -16.04 8.65
C ALA A 440 0.97 -17.16 7.62
N LEU A 441 1.47 -16.99 6.39
CA LEU A 441 1.41 -18.01 5.34
C LEU A 441 2.33 -19.21 5.63
N ALA A 442 3.53 -18.98 6.15
CA ALA A 442 4.50 -20.03 6.49
C ALA A 442 4.04 -20.89 7.68
N LEU A 443 3.53 -20.25 8.73
CA LEU A 443 2.98 -20.92 9.93
C LEU A 443 1.70 -21.70 9.60
N SER A 444 0.74 -21.06 8.92
CA SER A 444 -0.52 -21.73 8.57
C SER A 444 -0.33 -22.86 7.54
N ARG A 445 0.70 -22.78 6.69
CA ARG A 445 0.92 -23.69 5.55
C ARG A 445 2.42 -23.96 5.33
N PRO A 446 3.06 -24.83 6.15
CA PRO A 446 4.48 -25.17 6.00
C PRO A 446 4.74 -26.04 4.75
N VAL A 447 4.89 -25.35 3.62
CA VAL A 447 5.21 -25.90 2.30
C VAL A 447 6.64 -25.51 1.95
N ILE A 448 7.47 -26.49 1.57
CA ILE A 448 8.83 -26.24 1.08
C ILE A 448 8.72 -25.83 -0.40
N PRO A 449 9.19 -24.63 -0.82
CA PRO A 449 9.20 -24.21 -2.21
C PRO A 449 10.07 -25.11 -3.11
N ARG A 450 9.91 -24.97 -4.43
CA ARG A 450 10.75 -25.70 -5.40
C ARG A 450 12.20 -25.18 -5.38
N PRO A 451 13.21 -25.97 -5.79
CA PRO A 451 14.61 -25.55 -5.79
C PRO A 451 14.87 -24.19 -6.45
N ALA A 452 14.31 -23.91 -7.63
CA ALA A 452 14.44 -22.59 -8.26
C ALA A 452 13.83 -21.44 -7.42
N ALA A 453 12.71 -21.68 -6.73
CA ALA A 453 12.14 -20.68 -5.83
C ALA A 453 12.99 -20.51 -4.56
N LEU A 454 13.57 -21.60 -4.03
CA LEU A 454 14.52 -21.54 -2.91
C LEU A 454 15.81 -20.80 -3.27
N VAL A 455 16.36 -20.99 -4.47
CA VAL A 455 17.53 -20.23 -4.94
C VAL A 455 17.20 -18.74 -5.08
N ALA A 456 16.05 -18.38 -5.63
CA ALA A 456 15.63 -16.98 -5.74
C ALA A 456 15.36 -16.33 -4.35
N ILE A 457 14.70 -17.03 -3.43
CA ILE A 457 14.53 -16.57 -2.02
C ILE A 457 15.89 -16.43 -1.34
N GLY A 458 16.76 -17.42 -1.46
CA GLY A 458 18.11 -17.42 -0.88
C GLY A 458 18.99 -16.31 -1.44
N SER A 459 18.86 -15.99 -2.73
CA SER A 459 19.56 -14.89 -3.39
C SER A 459 19.11 -13.52 -2.85
N LEU A 460 17.80 -13.30 -2.68
CA LEU A 460 17.26 -12.08 -2.08
C LEU A 460 17.65 -11.95 -0.59
N ALA A 461 17.62 -13.07 0.15
CA ALA A 461 18.07 -13.10 1.55
C ALA A 461 19.58 -12.88 1.70
N LEU A 462 20.40 -13.37 0.75
CA LEU A 462 21.83 -13.11 0.69
C LEU A 462 22.11 -11.63 0.43
N LEU A 463 21.41 -11.02 -0.53
CA LEU A 463 21.51 -9.58 -0.81
C LEU A 463 21.13 -8.74 0.42
N TRP A 464 20.05 -9.06 1.12
CA TRP A 464 19.69 -8.40 2.39
C TRP A 464 20.78 -8.56 3.45
N ALA A 465 21.14 -9.79 3.80
CA ALA A 465 22.05 -10.07 4.91
C ALA A 465 23.45 -9.50 4.64
N TRP A 466 23.95 -9.61 3.40
CA TRP A 466 25.26 -9.09 3.03
C TRP A 466 25.27 -7.56 2.91
N SER A 467 24.19 -6.93 2.42
CA SER A 467 24.06 -5.46 2.47
C SER A 467 24.10 -4.96 3.91
N LEU A 468 23.36 -5.61 4.82
CA LEU A 468 23.35 -5.28 6.24
C LEU A 468 24.74 -5.47 6.89
N ILE A 469 25.41 -6.59 6.64
CA ILE A 469 26.78 -6.83 7.13
C ILE A 469 27.75 -5.76 6.58
N SER A 470 27.59 -5.37 5.32
CA SER A 470 28.46 -4.37 4.68
C SER A 470 28.38 -2.97 5.29
N THR A 471 27.29 -2.64 6.01
CA THR A 471 27.20 -1.38 6.78
C THR A 471 28.30 -1.22 7.84
N GLY A 472 28.96 -2.31 8.23
CA GLY A 472 30.12 -2.28 9.13
C GLY A 472 31.41 -1.72 8.53
N TRP A 473 31.51 -1.63 7.19
CA TRP A 473 32.63 -0.97 6.49
C TRP A 473 32.21 0.05 5.42
N ALA A 474 30.91 0.15 5.13
CA ALA A 474 30.34 1.15 4.23
C ALA A 474 30.68 2.57 4.69
N GLN A 475 30.98 3.46 3.74
CA GLN A 475 31.15 4.88 4.03
C GLN A 475 29.80 5.57 4.29
N SER A 476 28.69 5.02 3.78
CA SER A 476 27.31 5.48 4.05
C SER A 476 26.43 4.40 4.70
N PRO A 477 26.65 4.04 5.99
CA PRO A 477 25.94 2.94 6.66
C PRO A 477 24.41 3.09 6.71
N ASP A 478 23.91 4.33 6.73
CA ASP A 478 22.48 4.65 6.75
C ASP A 478 21.79 4.31 5.43
N ARG A 479 22.42 4.63 4.30
CA ARG A 479 21.93 4.23 2.97
C ARG A 479 22.02 2.71 2.80
N GLY A 480 23.14 2.11 3.19
CA GLY A 480 23.31 0.65 3.13
C GLY A 480 22.27 -0.12 3.97
N ALA A 481 21.84 0.43 5.11
CA ALA A 481 20.74 -0.12 5.88
C ALA A 481 19.38 0.03 5.18
N ALA A 482 19.09 1.17 4.54
CA ALA A 482 17.88 1.35 3.73
C ALA A 482 17.83 0.36 2.55
N ASP A 483 18.95 0.17 1.84
CA ASP A 483 19.07 -0.78 0.73
C ASP A 483 18.91 -2.23 1.19
N ALA A 484 19.51 -2.60 2.33
CA ALA A 484 19.27 -3.89 2.98
C ALA A 484 17.78 -4.08 3.32
N GLY A 485 17.11 -3.05 3.86
CA GLY A 485 15.66 -3.07 4.13
C GLY A 485 14.83 -3.32 2.86
N ARG A 486 15.21 -2.72 1.73
CA ARG A 486 14.55 -2.94 0.43
C ARG A 486 14.73 -4.38 -0.06
N TRP A 487 15.92 -4.97 0.09
CA TRP A 487 16.15 -6.40 -0.22
C TRP A 487 15.31 -7.34 0.66
N LEU A 488 15.14 -7.02 1.94
CA LEU A 488 14.29 -7.79 2.86
C LEU A 488 12.81 -7.72 2.44
N LEU A 489 12.31 -6.54 2.07
CA LEU A 489 10.97 -6.37 1.48
C LEU A 489 10.79 -7.24 0.24
N TYR A 490 11.79 -7.30 -0.65
CA TYR A 490 11.74 -8.13 -1.86
C TYR A 490 11.78 -9.63 -1.56
N ALA A 491 12.60 -10.06 -0.60
CA ALA A 491 12.58 -11.45 -0.11
C ALA A 491 11.21 -11.82 0.47
N ALA A 492 10.60 -10.93 1.27
CA ALA A 492 9.29 -11.12 1.88
C ALA A 492 8.18 -11.20 0.84
N ALA A 493 8.08 -10.20 -0.04
CA ALA A 493 7.06 -10.15 -1.10
C ALA A 493 7.16 -11.33 -2.08
N PHE A 494 8.38 -11.71 -2.49
CA PHE A 494 8.59 -12.89 -3.33
C PHE A 494 8.18 -14.19 -2.62
N GLY A 495 8.52 -14.34 -1.33
CA GLY A 495 8.07 -15.46 -0.49
C GLY A 495 6.54 -15.56 -0.41
N VAL A 496 5.86 -14.43 -0.18
CA VAL A 496 4.39 -14.34 -0.17
C VAL A 496 3.79 -14.79 -1.50
N PHE A 497 4.29 -14.26 -2.64
CA PHE A 497 3.83 -14.70 -3.96
C PHE A 497 4.06 -16.20 -4.19
N VAL A 498 5.22 -16.75 -3.80
CA VAL A 498 5.54 -18.18 -3.93
C VAL A 498 4.60 -19.08 -3.10
N LEU A 499 4.14 -18.64 -1.93
CA LEU A 499 3.21 -19.40 -1.07
C LEU A 499 1.74 -19.28 -1.50
N LEU A 500 1.35 -18.16 -2.12
CA LEU A 500 0.00 -17.93 -2.67
C LEU A 500 -0.20 -18.58 -4.05
N LEU A 501 0.78 -18.48 -4.96
CA LEU A 501 0.67 -18.92 -6.36
C LEU A 501 0.82 -20.44 -6.54
N ARG A 502 -0.27 -21.16 -6.29
CA ARG A 502 -0.29 -22.64 -6.24
C ARG A 502 -0.63 -23.35 -7.53
N ASP A 503 -1.31 -22.66 -8.43
CA ASP A 503 -1.71 -23.20 -9.72
C ASP A 503 -1.73 -22.12 -10.80
N ASP A 504 -1.97 -22.56 -12.03
CA ASP A 504 -2.07 -21.68 -13.19
C ASP A 504 -3.37 -20.86 -13.22
N ARG A 505 -4.29 -20.99 -12.25
CA ARG A 505 -5.47 -20.12 -12.12
C ARG A 505 -5.11 -18.86 -11.35
N LEU A 506 -4.48 -19.02 -10.18
CA LEU A 506 -3.97 -17.91 -9.39
C LEU A 506 -2.88 -17.13 -10.16
N SER A 507 -2.04 -17.85 -10.92
CA SER A 507 -1.06 -17.22 -11.83
C SER A 507 -1.73 -16.36 -12.91
N LYS A 508 -2.85 -16.83 -13.50
CA LYS A 508 -3.61 -16.07 -14.50
C LYS A 508 -4.39 -14.91 -13.89
N LEU A 509 -4.90 -15.07 -12.67
CA LEU A 509 -5.58 -14.00 -11.94
C LEU A 509 -4.61 -12.85 -11.66
N LEU A 510 -3.44 -13.14 -11.07
CA LEU A 510 -2.42 -12.14 -10.78
C LEU A 510 -1.99 -11.38 -12.04
N LEU A 511 -1.65 -12.11 -13.12
CA LEU A 511 -1.30 -11.49 -14.39
C LEU A 511 -2.46 -10.68 -14.99
N GLY A 512 -3.69 -11.20 -14.94
CA GLY A 512 -4.87 -10.50 -15.46
C GLY A 512 -5.12 -9.18 -14.75
N VAL A 513 -4.95 -9.15 -13.43
CA VAL A 513 -5.12 -7.94 -12.60
C VAL A 513 -3.98 -6.96 -12.85
N PHE A 514 -2.72 -7.39 -12.88
CA PHE A 514 -1.60 -6.53 -13.31
C PHE A 514 -1.84 -5.94 -14.71
N THR A 515 -2.28 -6.77 -15.67
CA THR A 515 -2.58 -6.33 -17.04
C THR A 515 -3.66 -5.25 -17.05
N ALA A 516 -4.76 -5.47 -16.33
CA ALA A 516 -5.89 -4.56 -16.27
C ALA A 516 -5.50 -3.23 -15.61
N LEU A 517 -4.75 -3.26 -14.50
CA LEU A 517 -4.33 -2.05 -13.78
C LEU A 517 -3.31 -1.23 -14.57
N ILE A 518 -2.31 -1.85 -15.20
CA ILE A 518 -1.33 -1.12 -16.04
C ILE A 518 -2.02 -0.55 -17.29
N ALA A 519 -2.97 -1.28 -17.90
CA ALA A 519 -3.75 -0.75 -19.01
C ALA A 519 -4.67 0.41 -18.59
N ALA A 520 -5.37 0.30 -17.46
CA ALA A 520 -6.20 1.37 -16.90
C ALA A 520 -5.37 2.61 -16.53
N PHE A 521 -4.15 2.41 -16.03
CA PHE A 521 -3.19 3.48 -15.79
C PHE A 521 -2.76 4.20 -17.09
N GLY A 522 -2.54 3.46 -18.18
CA GLY A 522 -2.33 4.07 -19.50
C GLY A 522 -3.53 4.87 -20.00
N VAL A 523 -4.76 4.40 -19.76
CA VAL A 523 -5.99 5.17 -20.06
C VAL A 523 -6.08 6.43 -19.19
N TYR A 524 -5.76 6.34 -17.89
CA TYR A 524 -5.69 7.49 -16.98
C TYR A 524 -4.72 8.56 -17.48
N LEU A 525 -3.54 8.18 -17.97
CA LEU A 525 -2.57 9.10 -18.56
C LEU A 525 -3.16 9.82 -19.79
N LEU A 526 -3.77 9.09 -20.73
CA LEU A 526 -4.43 9.72 -21.88
C LEU A 526 -5.55 10.68 -21.45
N VAL A 527 -6.43 10.28 -20.53
CA VAL A 527 -7.50 11.15 -20.02
C VAL A 527 -6.93 12.42 -19.39
N ARG A 528 -5.89 12.29 -18.56
CA ARG A 528 -5.18 13.44 -17.96
C ARG A 528 -4.55 14.38 -19.01
N MET A 529 -4.10 13.84 -20.16
CA MET A 529 -3.60 14.64 -21.28
C MET A 529 -4.72 15.40 -22.03
N PHE A 530 -5.98 14.95 -21.93
CA PHE A 530 -7.14 15.62 -22.52
C PHE A 530 -7.82 16.64 -21.61
N THR A 531 -8.03 16.31 -20.32
CA THR A 531 -9.02 16.97 -19.44
C THR A 531 -8.44 17.77 -18.25
N GLY A 532 -7.12 17.79 -18.04
CA GLY A 532 -6.49 18.51 -16.92
C GLY A 532 -5.28 19.33 -17.35
N ASP A 533 -4.54 19.92 -16.40
CA ASP A 533 -3.25 20.54 -16.70
C ASP A 533 -2.20 19.47 -17.01
N ALA A 534 -2.20 19.04 -18.26
CA ALA A 534 -1.38 17.96 -18.78
C ALA A 534 0.12 18.24 -18.63
N ARG A 535 0.53 19.51 -18.51
CA ARG A 535 1.94 19.91 -18.31
C ARG A 535 2.52 19.34 -17.02
N THR A 536 1.70 19.13 -15.98
CA THR A 536 2.10 18.48 -14.72
C THR A 536 2.61 17.04 -14.90
N LEU A 537 2.29 16.37 -16.02
CA LEU A 537 2.80 15.03 -16.32
C LEU A 537 4.20 15.03 -16.95
N PHE A 538 4.71 16.17 -17.39
CA PHE A 538 5.95 16.25 -18.19
C PHE A 538 7.08 16.97 -17.43
N LEU A 539 8.27 16.38 -17.43
CA LEU A 539 9.50 16.99 -16.94
C LEU A 539 10.50 17.09 -18.09
N ALA A 540 11.00 18.30 -18.38
CA ALA A 540 11.84 18.60 -19.56
C ALA A 540 11.23 18.05 -20.88
N ASN A 541 9.90 18.20 -21.02
CA ASN A 541 9.05 17.72 -22.10
C ASN A 541 9.11 16.20 -22.34
N ARG A 542 9.33 15.42 -21.26
CA ARG A 542 9.28 13.95 -21.26
C ARG A 542 8.23 13.48 -20.24
N LEU A 543 7.43 12.48 -20.61
CA LEU A 543 6.41 11.90 -19.73
C LEU A 543 7.06 11.34 -18.46
N HIS A 544 6.66 11.86 -17.31
CA HIS A 544 7.35 11.75 -16.03
C HIS A 544 6.42 11.40 -14.87
N GLY A 545 5.23 12.01 -14.87
CA GLY A 545 4.21 11.85 -13.85
C GLY A 545 3.09 10.92 -14.30
N PRO A 546 2.35 10.31 -13.36
CA PRO A 546 2.42 10.57 -11.91
C PRO A 546 3.53 9.82 -11.16
N LEU A 547 4.28 8.88 -11.78
CA LEU A 547 5.29 8.10 -11.07
C LEU A 547 6.43 8.97 -10.48
N GLY A 548 6.72 10.11 -11.11
CA GLY A 548 7.76 11.02 -10.66
C GLY A 548 9.17 10.57 -11.05
N TYR A 549 9.30 9.70 -12.06
CA TYR A 549 10.59 9.31 -12.63
C TYR A 549 10.43 8.81 -14.07
N VAL A 550 11.00 9.51 -15.05
CA VAL A 550 10.77 9.26 -16.49
C VAL A 550 11.05 7.81 -16.91
N ASN A 551 12.17 7.24 -16.44
CA ASN A 551 12.54 5.88 -16.85
C ASN A 551 11.71 4.83 -16.09
N GLY A 552 11.27 5.14 -14.86
CA GLY A 552 10.33 4.30 -14.09
C GLY A 552 8.94 4.25 -14.73
N GLU A 553 8.41 5.41 -15.13
CA GLU A 553 7.12 5.60 -15.83
C GLU A 553 7.07 4.74 -17.11
N ALA A 554 8.05 4.92 -17.99
CA ALA A 554 8.19 4.13 -19.22
C ALA A 554 8.40 2.62 -18.95
N GLY A 555 9.21 2.30 -17.94
CA GLY A 555 9.48 0.93 -17.54
C GLY A 555 8.23 0.20 -17.06
N TYR A 556 7.41 0.88 -16.26
CA TYR A 556 6.14 0.37 -15.74
C TYR A 556 5.12 0.09 -16.85
N LEU A 557 4.93 1.03 -17.78
CA LEU A 557 4.08 0.85 -18.96
C LEU A 557 4.53 -0.37 -19.80
N LEU A 558 5.85 -0.55 -19.96
CA LEU A 558 6.43 -1.70 -20.68
C LEU A 558 6.27 -3.04 -19.94
N LEU A 559 6.03 -3.07 -18.62
CA LEU A 559 5.62 -4.30 -17.93
C LEU A 559 4.22 -4.76 -18.37
N GLY A 560 3.29 -3.82 -18.62
CA GLY A 560 1.92 -4.13 -19.06
C GLY A 560 1.82 -4.58 -20.52
N PHE A 561 2.78 -4.18 -21.36
CA PHE A 561 2.84 -4.54 -22.78
C PHE A 561 2.88 -6.07 -23.01
N TRP A 562 3.74 -6.80 -22.32
CA TRP A 562 3.94 -8.23 -22.57
C TRP A 562 2.73 -9.12 -22.23
N PRO A 563 2.02 -8.91 -21.10
CA PRO A 563 0.75 -9.58 -20.84
C PRO A 563 -0.34 -9.25 -21.88
N LEU A 564 -0.40 -8.02 -22.40
CA LEU A 564 -1.34 -7.66 -23.47
C LEU A 564 -0.99 -8.38 -24.79
N VAL A 565 0.28 -8.46 -25.16
CA VAL A 565 0.75 -9.28 -26.30
C VAL A 565 0.37 -10.75 -26.10
N ALA A 566 0.53 -11.30 -24.89
CA ALA A 566 0.12 -12.67 -24.57
C ALA A 566 -1.41 -12.88 -24.61
N ALA A 567 -2.19 -11.90 -24.14
CA ALA A 567 -3.65 -11.91 -24.19
C ALA A 567 -4.14 -11.85 -25.65
N ALA A 568 -3.58 -10.93 -26.45
CA ALA A 568 -3.81 -10.86 -27.89
C ALA A 568 -3.48 -12.18 -28.57
N GLU A 569 -2.32 -12.79 -28.26
CA GLU A 569 -1.87 -14.08 -28.81
C GLU A 569 -2.88 -15.23 -28.55
N ARG A 570 -3.54 -15.21 -27.38
CA ARG A 570 -4.35 -16.33 -26.86
C ARG A 570 -5.87 -16.09 -26.90
N ALA A 571 -6.32 -14.89 -27.22
CA ALA A 571 -7.74 -14.54 -27.30
C ALA A 571 -8.49 -15.40 -28.34
N ARG A 572 -9.59 -16.03 -27.91
CA ARG A 572 -10.47 -16.87 -28.75
C ARG A 572 -11.38 -16.06 -29.67
N ARG A 573 -11.80 -14.86 -29.25
CA ARG A 573 -12.66 -13.96 -30.01
C ARG A 573 -11.83 -12.82 -30.61
N ALA A 574 -12.13 -12.42 -31.84
CA ALA A 574 -11.36 -11.42 -32.58
C ALA A 574 -11.35 -10.06 -31.86
N HIS A 575 -12.49 -9.60 -31.31
CA HIS A 575 -12.58 -8.35 -30.57
C HIS A 575 -11.67 -8.32 -29.32
N TRP A 576 -11.59 -9.40 -28.53
CA TRP A 576 -10.69 -9.44 -27.39
C TRP A 576 -9.22 -9.47 -27.79
N ALA A 577 -8.90 -10.03 -28.97
CA ALA A 577 -7.56 -9.96 -29.52
C ALA A 577 -7.23 -8.51 -29.95
N ALA A 578 -8.16 -7.83 -30.62
CA ALA A 578 -8.05 -6.46 -31.08
C ALA A 578 -7.90 -5.46 -29.92
N VAL A 579 -8.73 -5.55 -28.89
CA VAL A 579 -8.64 -4.71 -27.67
C VAL A 579 -7.27 -4.88 -26.99
N ALA A 580 -6.74 -6.11 -26.93
CA ALA A 580 -5.43 -6.35 -26.35
C ALA A 580 -4.27 -5.78 -27.22
N VAL A 581 -4.39 -5.81 -28.55
CA VAL A 581 -3.42 -5.15 -29.45
C VAL A 581 -3.51 -3.62 -29.34
N ALA A 582 -4.72 -3.06 -29.30
CA ALA A 582 -4.95 -1.63 -29.11
C ALA A 582 -4.32 -1.15 -27.80
N ALA A 583 -4.62 -1.81 -26.67
CA ALA A 583 -4.04 -1.47 -25.37
C ALA A 583 -2.51 -1.64 -25.36
N ALA A 584 -1.94 -2.67 -26.00
CA ALA A 584 -0.48 -2.82 -26.11
C ALA A 584 0.17 -1.68 -26.90
N THR A 585 -0.50 -1.26 -27.98
CA THR A 585 -0.06 -0.15 -28.85
C THR A 585 -0.15 1.20 -28.12
N MET A 586 -1.23 1.42 -27.35
CA MET A 586 -1.39 2.58 -26.47
C MET A 586 -0.25 2.69 -25.45
N LEU A 587 0.04 1.61 -24.71
CA LEU A 587 1.15 1.62 -23.74
C LEU A 587 2.49 1.90 -24.43
N LEU A 588 2.73 1.32 -25.63
CA LEU A 588 3.95 1.56 -26.38
C LEU A 588 4.05 3.01 -26.90
N GLY A 589 2.94 3.63 -27.31
CA GLY A 589 2.88 5.05 -27.68
C GLY A 589 3.18 5.98 -26.50
N LEU A 590 2.62 5.70 -25.32
CA LEU A 590 2.94 6.43 -24.07
C LEU A 590 4.41 6.24 -23.67
N VAL A 591 5.01 5.07 -23.90
CA VAL A 591 6.44 4.84 -23.69
C VAL A 591 7.30 5.74 -24.61
N VAL A 592 6.87 6.05 -25.84
CA VAL A 592 7.60 7.00 -26.71
C VAL A 592 7.68 8.39 -26.08
N LEU A 593 6.61 8.88 -25.46
CA LEU A 593 6.55 10.21 -24.80
C LEU A 593 7.57 10.39 -23.66
N SER A 594 8.11 9.30 -23.13
CA SER A 594 9.17 9.35 -22.11
C SER A 594 10.56 9.66 -22.68
N GLU A 595 10.77 9.52 -24.00
CA GLU A 595 12.07 9.69 -24.68
C GLU A 595 13.23 8.97 -23.96
N THR A 596 12.97 7.80 -23.35
CA THR A 596 14.00 7.06 -22.62
C THR A 596 14.66 5.98 -23.48
N ARG A 597 15.99 6.03 -23.53
CA ARG A 597 16.81 5.00 -24.19
C ARG A 597 16.82 3.69 -23.41
N ALA A 598 16.49 3.73 -22.12
CA ALA A 598 16.61 2.59 -21.20
C ALA A 598 15.60 1.45 -21.50
N VAL A 599 14.46 1.76 -22.13
CA VAL A 599 13.49 0.75 -22.58
C VAL A 599 13.89 0.01 -23.86
N ILE A 600 14.80 0.54 -24.69
CA ILE A 600 15.16 -0.09 -25.97
C ILE A 600 15.80 -1.48 -25.75
N PRO A 601 16.84 -1.65 -24.91
CA PRO A 601 17.41 -2.97 -24.64
C PRO A 601 16.38 -3.95 -24.07
N ALA A 602 15.52 -3.47 -23.16
CA ALA A 602 14.47 -4.27 -22.53
C ALA A 602 13.45 -4.81 -23.55
N LEU A 603 12.99 -3.96 -24.47
CA LEU A 603 12.10 -4.36 -25.57
C LEU A 603 12.81 -5.33 -26.52
N VAL A 604 14.03 -5.03 -26.97
CA VAL A 604 14.80 -5.87 -27.91
C VAL A 604 15.08 -7.26 -27.33
N VAL A 605 15.60 -7.35 -26.10
CA VAL A 605 15.88 -8.64 -25.44
C VAL A 605 14.57 -9.41 -25.21
N GLY A 606 13.50 -8.74 -24.77
CA GLY A 606 12.18 -9.36 -24.62
C GLY A 606 11.64 -9.94 -25.94
N VAL A 607 11.76 -9.20 -27.06
CA VAL A 607 11.36 -9.66 -28.40
C VAL A 607 12.18 -10.88 -28.81
N VAL A 608 13.52 -10.80 -28.76
CA VAL A 608 14.42 -11.88 -29.18
C VAL A 608 14.19 -13.14 -28.34
N VAL A 609 14.26 -13.03 -27.01
CA VAL A 609 14.14 -14.18 -26.10
C VAL A 609 12.76 -14.82 -26.23
N LEU A 610 11.67 -14.05 -26.24
CA LEU A 610 10.33 -14.66 -26.28
C LEU A 610 10.00 -15.25 -27.65
N LEU A 611 10.41 -14.62 -28.77
CA LEU A 611 10.20 -15.18 -30.11
C LEU A 611 11.01 -16.47 -30.34
N ALA A 612 12.23 -16.54 -29.82
CA ALA A 612 13.06 -17.75 -29.87
C ALA A 612 12.54 -18.85 -28.92
N ALA A 613 12.22 -18.49 -27.67
CA ALA A 613 11.98 -19.41 -26.57
C ALA A 613 10.48 -19.65 -26.23
N VAL A 614 9.51 -19.28 -27.07
CA VAL A 614 8.10 -19.67 -26.86
C VAL A 614 7.37 -19.97 -28.17
N PRO A 615 6.70 -21.14 -28.32
CA PRO A 615 5.84 -21.47 -29.46
C PRO A 615 4.73 -20.43 -29.67
N GLY A 616 4.37 -20.20 -30.93
CA GLY A 616 3.47 -19.12 -31.34
C GLY A 616 4.16 -17.94 -32.04
N ARG A 617 5.50 -18.00 -32.19
CA ARG A 617 6.36 -16.95 -32.76
C ARG A 617 5.80 -16.18 -33.96
N ARG A 618 5.18 -16.84 -34.96
CA ARG A 618 4.57 -16.15 -36.12
C ARG A 618 3.44 -15.20 -35.73
N ARG A 619 2.49 -15.64 -34.89
CA ARG A 619 1.34 -14.81 -34.48
C ARG A 619 1.79 -13.67 -33.56
N ARG A 620 2.82 -13.90 -32.73
CA ARG A 620 3.41 -12.87 -31.88
C ARG A 620 4.21 -11.83 -32.67
N ALA A 621 5.04 -12.27 -33.63
CA ALA A 621 5.77 -11.38 -34.52
C ALA A 621 4.80 -10.43 -35.24
N TRP A 622 3.70 -10.95 -35.78
CA TRP A 622 2.66 -10.10 -36.39
C TRP A 622 1.98 -9.12 -35.43
N ILE A 623 1.73 -9.49 -34.16
CA ILE A 623 1.23 -8.54 -33.13
C ILE A 623 2.25 -7.41 -32.90
N LEU A 624 3.53 -7.77 -32.74
CA LEU A 624 4.62 -6.81 -32.51
C LEU A 624 4.82 -5.88 -33.71
N VAL A 625 4.72 -6.41 -34.93
CA VAL A 625 4.79 -5.63 -36.19
C VAL A 625 3.62 -4.65 -36.29
N VAL A 626 2.38 -5.08 -36.03
CA VAL A 626 1.21 -4.19 -36.11
C VAL A 626 1.27 -3.08 -35.06
N ALA A 627 1.59 -3.41 -33.81
CA ALA A 627 1.74 -2.41 -32.75
C ALA A 627 2.92 -1.45 -33.01
N GLY A 628 4.07 -1.98 -33.44
CA GLY A 628 5.25 -1.19 -33.77
C GLY A 628 5.02 -0.26 -34.96
N ALA A 629 4.43 -0.76 -36.05
CA ALA A 629 4.13 0.05 -37.23
C ALA A 629 3.14 1.19 -36.93
N ALA A 630 2.12 0.95 -36.10
CA ALA A 630 1.19 2.01 -35.68
C ALA A 630 1.87 3.09 -34.82
N VAL A 631 2.76 2.71 -33.89
CA VAL A 631 3.53 3.67 -33.09
C VAL A 631 4.57 4.42 -33.94
N ILE A 632 5.19 3.77 -34.93
CA ILE A 632 6.09 4.42 -35.89
C ILE A 632 5.33 5.44 -36.75
N ALA A 633 4.14 5.10 -37.24
CA ALA A 633 3.30 6.04 -37.98
C ALA A 633 2.89 7.27 -37.15
N ALA A 634 2.69 7.09 -35.83
CA ALA A 634 2.42 8.17 -34.88
C ALA A 634 3.68 8.88 -34.33
N SER A 635 4.90 8.45 -34.69
CA SER A 635 6.12 8.92 -33.99
C SER A 635 6.42 10.39 -34.19
N GLY A 636 5.96 11.00 -35.30
CA GLY A 636 6.07 12.44 -35.53
C GLY A 636 5.42 13.23 -34.40
N PRO A 637 4.08 13.21 -34.26
CA PRO A 637 3.36 13.87 -33.16
C PRO A 637 3.83 13.47 -31.75
N LEU A 638 4.17 12.20 -31.51
CA LEU A 638 4.65 11.75 -30.20
C LEU A 638 5.99 12.40 -29.80
N THR A 639 6.95 12.46 -30.73
CA THR A 639 8.29 13.07 -30.49
C THR A 639 8.26 14.61 -30.50
N ASP A 640 7.21 15.22 -31.07
CA ASP A 640 7.12 16.67 -31.25
C ASP A 640 7.01 17.44 -29.92
N VAL A 641 6.45 16.80 -28.88
CA VAL A 641 6.45 17.33 -27.50
C VAL A 641 7.88 17.55 -27.01
N TYR A 642 8.76 16.57 -27.19
CA TYR A 642 10.16 16.65 -26.76
C TYR A 642 10.99 17.66 -27.58
N ARG A 643 10.68 17.83 -28.87
CA ARG A 643 11.40 18.78 -29.74
C ARG A 643 11.34 20.22 -29.22
N GLN A 644 10.32 20.60 -28.44
CA GLN A 644 10.27 21.92 -27.80
C GLN A 644 11.39 22.14 -26.76
N THR A 645 11.96 21.08 -26.16
CA THR A 645 13.10 21.21 -25.23
C THR A 645 14.35 21.70 -25.98
N ALA A 646 14.58 21.20 -27.19
CA ALA A 646 15.70 21.62 -28.03
C ALA A 646 15.59 23.08 -28.47
N THR A 647 14.37 23.63 -28.51
CA THR A 647 14.11 25.05 -28.80
C THR A 647 13.95 25.91 -27.54
N GLY A 648 14.17 25.36 -26.34
CA GLY A 648 14.04 26.09 -25.06
C GLY A 648 12.62 26.40 -24.60
N HIS A 649 11.59 25.79 -25.22
CA HIS A 649 10.18 26.06 -24.93
C HIS A 649 9.55 24.96 -24.04
N ALA A 650 8.66 25.38 -23.14
CA ALA A 650 7.79 24.48 -22.38
C ALA A 650 6.74 23.80 -23.29
N PRO A 651 6.17 22.65 -22.92
CA PRO A 651 5.33 21.87 -23.82
C PRO A 651 3.95 22.52 -23.91
N SER A 652 3.47 22.86 -25.10
CA SER A 652 2.13 23.44 -25.23
C SER A 652 1.04 22.39 -24.99
N THR A 653 -0.05 22.77 -24.33
CA THR A 653 -1.17 21.88 -24.04
C THR A 653 -1.74 21.26 -25.32
N ASP A 654 -1.78 22.02 -26.41
CA ASP A 654 -2.25 21.54 -27.71
C ASP A 654 -1.35 20.43 -28.28
N ARG A 655 -0.02 20.55 -28.19
CA ARG A 655 0.90 19.49 -28.64
C ARG A 655 0.82 18.25 -27.77
N ILE A 656 0.64 18.41 -26.45
CA ILE A 656 0.39 17.27 -25.55
C ILE A 656 -0.92 16.57 -25.93
N ARG A 657 -1.99 17.33 -26.21
CA ARG A 657 -3.28 16.81 -26.68
C ARG A 657 -3.12 16.08 -28.02
N THR A 658 -2.47 16.69 -29.02
CA THR A 658 -2.17 16.06 -30.31
C THR A 658 -1.39 14.76 -30.12
N ALA A 659 -0.39 14.72 -29.23
CA ALA A 659 0.34 13.49 -28.93
C ALA A 659 -0.55 12.40 -28.31
N ALA A 660 -1.51 12.76 -27.43
CA ALA A 660 -2.53 11.84 -26.91
C ALA A 660 -3.50 11.35 -27.99
N GLU A 661 -3.95 12.22 -28.89
CA GLU A 661 -4.80 11.88 -30.04
C GLU A 661 -4.10 10.85 -30.92
N TRP A 662 -2.85 11.08 -31.29
CA TRP A 662 -2.08 10.17 -32.14
C TRP A 662 -1.74 8.85 -31.43
N ALA A 663 -1.51 8.84 -30.12
CA ALA A 663 -1.40 7.60 -29.34
C ALA A 663 -2.70 6.79 -29.35
N ALA A 664 -3.86 7.46 -29.20
CA ALA A 664 -5.18 6.82 -29.23
C ALA A 664 -5.54 6.32 -30.64
N LEU A 665 -5.27 7.11 -31.69
CA LEU A 665 -5.49 6.73 -33.09
C LEU A 665 -4.63 5.54 -33.49
N ALA A 666 -3.35 5.53 -33.11
CA ALA A 666 -2.46 4.37 -33.33
C ALA A 666 -3.01 3.11 -32.65
N ALA A 667 -3.50 3.22 -31.42
CA ALA A 667 -4.12 2.12 -30.69
C ALA A 667 -5.40 1.59 -31.38
N VAL A 668 -6.31 2.48 -31.77
CA VAL A 668 -7.55 2.12 -32.49
C VAL A 668 -7.22 1.46 -33.83
N PHE A 669 -6.30 2.04 -34.61
CA PHE A 669 -5.87 1.50 -35.91
C PHE A 669 -5.23 0.11 -35.77
N ALA A 670 -4.30 -0.07 -34.83
CA ALA A 670 -3.68 -1.38 -34.57
C ALA A 670 -4.70 -2.44 -34.13
N GLY A 671 -5.67 -2.05 -33.30
CA GLY A 671 -6.79 -2.90 -32.92
C GLY A 671 -7.67 -3.31 -34.11
N ALA A 672 -8.09 -2.35 -34.93
CA ALA A 672 -8.92 -2.57 -36.12
C ALA A 672 -8.20 -3.43 -37.18
N ALA A 673 -6.94 -3.14 -37.46
CA ALA A 673 -6.10 -3.93 -38.36
C ALA A 673 -5.95 -5.38 -37.85
N TRP A 674 -5.75 -5.57 -36.55
CA TRP A 674 -5.68 -6.90 -35.96
C TRP A 674 -7.03 -7.64 -36.00
N TRP A 675 -8.14 -6.94 -35.77
CA TRP A 675 -9.49 -7.48 -35.89
C TRP A 675 -9.76 -7.99 -37.31
N ALA A 676 -9.50 -7.15 -38.32
CA ALA A 676 -9.64 -7.48 -39.73
C ALA A 676 -8.75 -8.67 -40.13
N ALA A 677 -7.47 -8.67 -39.74
CA ALA A 677 -6.55 -9.77 -40.03
C ALA A 677 -6.99 -11.12 -39.41
N VAL A 678 -7.56 -11.10 -38.20
CA VAL A 678 -8.12 -12.30 -37.56
C VAL A 678 -9.44 -12.73 -38.22
N GLY A 679 -10.24 -11.78 -38.72
CA GLY A 679 -11.45 -12.04 -39.51
C GLY A 679 -11.14 -12.70 -40.85
N LEU A 680 -10.29 -12.07 -41.66
CA LEU A 680 -9.88 -12.56 -42.99
C LEU A 680 -9.21 -13.96 -42.92
N ARG A 681 -8.47 -14.24 -41.84
CA ARG A 681 -7.90 -15.58 -41.63
C ARG A 681 -8.96 -16.66 -41.34
N ARG A 682 -10.15 -16.30 -40.87
CA ARG A 682 -11.25 -17.25 -40.67
C ARG A 682 -11.95 -17.58 -41.99
N THR A 683 -11.99 -16.65 -42.94
CA THR A 683 -12.59 -16.87 -44.27
C THR A 683 -11.64 -17.61 -45.22
N LEU A 684 -10.34 -17.29 -45.22
CA LEU A 684 -9.34 -17.87 -46.16
C LEU A 684 -8.75 -19.25 -45.76
N GLY A 685 -9.19 -19.85 -44.66
CA GLY A 685 -8.81 -21.22 -44.27
C GLY A 685 -7.31 -21.48 -44.05
N ARG A 686 -6.87 -22.72 -44.31
CA ARG A 686 -5.47 -23.16 -44.06
C ARG A 686 -4.45 -22.65 -45.10
N SER A 687 -4.91 -22.26 -46.30
CA SER A 687 -4.03 -21.88 -47.42
C SER A 687 -3.19 -20.62 -47.14
N GLY A 688 -3.71 -19.68 -46.35
CA GLY A 688 -3.03 -18.43 -45.98
C GLY A 688 -1.74 -18.56 -45.14
N SER A 689 -1.27 -19.77 -44.81
CA SER A 689 -0.06 -19.96 -43.98
C SER A 689 1.24 -19.60 -44.71
N ALA A 690 1.32 -19.86 -46.03
CA ALA A 690 2.43 -19.47 -46.88
C ALA A 690 2.47 -17.94 -47.06
N VAL A 691 1.31 -17.35 -47.43
CA VAL A 691 1.09 -15.90 -47.54
C VAL A 691 1.52 -15.17 -46.26
N SER A 692 1.20 -15.71 -45.08
CA SER A 692 1.58 -15.13 -43.79
C SER A 692 3.09 -15.15 -43.47
N SER A 693 3.88 -15.91 -44.24
CA SER A 693 5.34 -16.00 -44.11
C SER A 693 6.03 -15.10 -45.13
N ALA A 694 5.56 -15.09 -46.38
CA ALA A 694 5.99 -14.14 -47.40
C ALA A 694 5.69 -12.69 -46.99
N GLY A 695 4.50 -12.42 -46.43
CA GLY A 695 4.16 -11.10 -45.88
C GLY A 695 5.03 -10.69 -44.69
N LEU A 696 5.48 -11.64 -43.86
CA LEU A 696 6.35 -11.33 -42.72
C LEU A 696 7.76 -10.98 -43.22
N ALA A 697 8.26 -11.69 -44.23
CA ALA A 697 9.49 -11.35 -44.92
C ALA A 697 9.37 -9.99 -45.63
N ALA A 698 8.27 -9.73 -46.34
CA ALA A 698 8.03 -8.48 -47.04
C ALA A 698 7.94 -7.27 -46.08
N VAL A 699 7.25 -7.38 -44.94
CA VAL A 699 7.19 -6.29 -43.94
C VAL A 699 8.51 -6.15 -43.17
N ALA A 700 9.23 -7.24 -42.91
CA ALA A 700 10.58 -7.15 -42.33
C ALA A 700 11.59 -6.51 -43.31
N CYS A 701 11.51 -6.84 -44.61
CA CYS A 701 12.31 -6.21 -45.66
C CYS A 701 11.89 -4.75 -45.85
N ALA A 702 10.60 -4.43 -45.91
CA ALA A 702 10.11 -3.06 -46.00
C ALA A 702 10.54 -2.23 -44.79
N GLY A 703 10.51 -2.78 -43.57
CA GLY A 703 11.02 -2.14 -42.36
C GLY A 703 12.54 -1.97 -42.38
N ALA A 704 13.29 -2.97 -42.83
CA ALA A 704 14.74 -2.88 -43.00
C ALA A 704 15.15 -1.87 -44.07
N VAL A 705 14.40 -1.79 -45.18
CA VAL A 705 14.55 -0.77 -46.22
C VAL A 705 14.17 0.60 -45.69
N LEU A 706 13.08 0.76 -44.93
CA LEU A 706 12.72 2.03 -44.29
C LEU A 706 13.83 2.50 -43.35
N ILE A 707 14.42 1.60 -42.57
CA ILE A 707 15.56 1.89 -41.68
C ILE A 707 16.81 2.24 -42.49
N ALA A 708 17.10 1.54 -43.59
CA ALA A 708 18.25 1.81 -44.45
C ALA A 708 18.13 3.13 -45.24
N VAL A 709 16.91 3.52 -45.63
CA VAL A 709 16.59 4.78 -46.30
C VAL A 709 16.57 5.95 -45.30
N ALA A 710 16.00 5.76 -44.10
CA ALA A 710 15.94 6.78 -43.05
C ALA A 710 17.26 6.95 -42.26
N VAL A 711 18.20 6.01 -42.38
CA VAL A 711 19.50 6.04 -41.70
C VAL A 711 20.64 5.77 -42.69
N PRO A 712 21.20 6.81 -43.34
CA PRO A 712 22.39 6.68 -44.16
C PRO A 712 23.55 6.05 -43.35
N HIS A 713 24.21 5.05 -43.94
CA HIS A 713 25.37 4.35 -43.38
C HIS A 713 25.20 3.88 -41.90
N PRO A 714 24.28 2.94 -41.61
CA PRO A 714 23.90 2.60 -40.23
C PRO A 714 25.06 2.06 -39.38
N LEU A 715 25.99 1.27 -39.96
CA LEU A 715 27.18 0.79 -39.25
C LEU A 715 28.12 1.94 -38.86
N HIS A 716 28.28 2.93 -39.74
CA HIS A 716 29.09 4.11 -39.44
C HIS A 716 28.45 4.93 -38.33
N ARG A 717 27.13 5.14 -38.37
CA ARG A 717 26.36 5.81 -37.31
C ARG A 717 26.50 5.08 -35.96
N ILE A 718 26.37 3.75 -35.92
CA ILE A 718 26.63 2.96 -34.70
C ILE A 718 28.04 3.22 -34.15
N SER A 719 29.07 3.31 -35.02
CA SER A 719 30.44 3.61 -34.59
C SER A 719 30.62 5.04 -34.04
N ILE A 720 29.82 6.01 -34.51
CA ILE A 720 29.80 7.38 -34.01
C ILE A 720 29.12 7.41 -32.65
N GLU A 721 27.92 6.83 -32.53
CA GLU A 721 27.15 6.84 -31.28
C GLU A 721 27.86 6.02 -30.18
N ALA A 722 28.54 4.93 -30.53
CA ALA A 722 29.38 4.17 -29.60
C ALA A 722 30.57 4.99 -29.08
N ARG A 723 31.24 5.77 -29.94
CA ARG A 723 32.29 6.72 -29.53
C ARG A 723 31.72 7.87 -28.70
N ALA A 724 30.56 8.41 -29.07
CA ALA A 724 29.87 9.44 -28.28
C ALA A 724 29.53 8.95 -26.87
N PHE A 725 29.16 7.67 -26.71
CA PHE A 725 28.94 7.03 -25.41
C PHE A 725 30.22 6.91 -24.58
N THR A 726 31.32 6.40 -25.15
CA THR A 726 32.57 6.18 -24.40
C THR A 726 33.36 7.46 -24.12
N GLU A 727 33.25 8.45 -25.01
CA GLU A 727 33.87 9.78 -24.86
C GLU A 727 33.00 10.76 -24.05
N LEU A 728 31.83 10.32 -23.56
CA LEU A 728 30.90 11.13 -22.76
C LEU A 728 30.41 12.40 -23.47
N ARG A 729 30.30 12.35 -24.80
CA ARG A 729 29.77 13.47 -25.59
C ARG A 729 28.30 13.71 -25.20
N PRO A 730 27.83 14.97 -25.13
CA PRO A 730 26.41 15.25 -24.94
C PRO A 730 25.59 14.67 -26.11
N PRO A 731 24.31 14.32 -25.90
CA PRO A 731 23.41 13.99 -27.01
C PRO A 731 23.38 15.13 -28.03
N SER A 732 23.50 14.80 -29.33
CA SER A 732 23.50 15.79 -30.40
C SER A 732 22.20 16.61 -30.40
N ALA A 733 22.32 17.92 -30.15
CA ALA A 733 21.19 18.87 -30.13
C ALA A 733 20.43 18.95 -31.47
N THR A 734 21.04 18.46 -32.55
CA THR A 734 20.46 18.38 -33.91
C THR A 734 19.57 17.15 -34.15
N SER A 735 19.45 16.22 -33.19
CA SER A 735 18.59 15.03 -33.36
C SER A 735 17.14 15.30 -32.93
N SER A 736 16.18 14.92 -33.78
CA SER A 736 14.74 15.15 -33.55
C SER A 736 14.08 14.23 -32.51
N ALA A 737 14.80 13.20 -32.04
CA ALA A 737 14.36 12.27 -30.99
C ALA A 737 15.58 11.68 -30.27
N ARG A 738 15.51 11.56 -28.94
CA ARG A 738 16.63 11.14 -28.08
C ARG A 738 17.02 9.67 -28.28
N PHE A 739 16.06 8.84 -28.70
CA PHE A 739 16.20 7.38 -28.89
C PHE A 739 17.39 6.95 -29.77
N PHE A 740 17.84 7.80 -30.70
CA PHE A 740 18.90 7.46 -31.68
C PHE A 740 20.30 8.00 -31.32
N SER A 741 20.47 8.60 -30.13
CA SER A 741 21.75 9.15 -29.67
C SER A 741 22.45 8.23 -28.67
N GLY A 742 23.77 8.05 -28.80
CA GLY A 742 24.62 7.31 -27.86
C GLY A 742 25.20 8.16 -26.73
N GLY A 743 25.32 9.48 -26.93
CA GLY A 743 25.92 10.40 -25.96
C GLY A 743 25.26 10.41 -24.57
N GLY A 744 26.05 10.45 -23.50
CA GLY A 744 25.59 10.54 -22.13
C GLY A 744 26.53 9.92 -21.09
N ASN A 745 26.10 9.98 -19.82
CA ASN A 745 27.02 9.87 -18.68
C ASN A 745 27.18 8.45 -18.11
N ARG A 746 26.35 7.48 -18.54
CA ARG A 746 26.32 6.10 -18.00
C ARG A 746 27.64 5.34 -18.15
N PHE A 747 28.42 5.59 -19.22
CA PHE A 747 29.73 4.96 -19.36
C PHE A 747 30.68 5.33 -18.22
N ASP A 748 30.62 6.58 -17.76
CA ASP A 748 31.45 7.03 -16.64
C ASP A 748 31.05 6.33 -15.34
N TYR A 749 29.73 6.15 -15.14
CA TYR A 749 29.19 5.46 -13.98
C TYR A 749 29.67 4.00 -13.94
N TRP A 750 29.56 3.30 -15.06
CA TRP A 750 29.96 1.89 -15.19
C TRP A 750 31.47 1.69 -15.09
N ARG A 751 32.26 2.62 -15.65
CA ARG A 751 33.73 2.64 -15.53
C ARG A 751 34.15 2.73 -14.05
N ILE A 752 33.48 3.56 -13.26
CA ILE A 752 33.80 3.76 -11.85
C ILE A 752 33.37 2.55 -11.01
N ALA A 753 32.15 2.03 -11.20
CA ALA A 753 31.72 0.79 -10.53
C ALA A 753 32.63 -0.41 -10.83
N TRP A 754 33.10 -0.52 -12.08
CA TRP A 754 34.08 -1.55 -12.45
C TRP A 754 35.45 -1.33 -11.80
N HIS A 755 35.86 -0.07 -11.59
CA HIS A 755 37.06 0.25 -10.83
C HIS A 755 36.91 -0.13 -9.34
N GLU A 756 35.82 0.27 -8.69
CA GLU A 756 35.53 -0.09 -7.29
C GLU A 756 35.51 -1.62 -7.08
N PHE A 757 34.84 -2.36 -7.97
CA PHE A 757 34.85 -3.82 -7.93
C PHE A 757 36.25 -4.41 -8.10
N ARG A 758 37.07 -3.91 -9.03
CA ARG A 758 38.46 -4.39 -9.20
C ARG A 758 39.35 -4.07 -7.99
N SER A 759 39.11 -2.96 -7.32
CA SER A 759 39.84 -2.58 -6.10
C SER A 759 39.35 -3.36 -4.85
N HIS A 760 38.07 -3.75 -4.81
CA HIS A 760 37.45 -4.40 -3.65
C HIS A 760 36.65 -5.69 -4.01
N PRO A 761 37.22 -6.67 -4.73
CA PRO A 761 36.43 -7.72 -5.38
C PRO A 761 35.64 -8.61 -4.43
N TRP A 762 36.14 -8.86 -3.21
CA TRP A 762 35.49 -9.78 -2.27
C TRP A 762 34.37 -9.14 -1.45
N LYS A 763 34.60 -7.93 -0.92
CA LYS A 763 33.69 -7.25 0.02
C LYS A 763 32.92 -6.06 -0.58
N GLY A 764 33.37 -5.52 -1.71
CA GLY A 764 32.89 -4.25 -2.25
C GLY A 764 33.22 -3.04 -1.35
N VAL A 765 32.81 -1.85 -1.78
CA VAL A 765 32.96 -0.59 -1.01
C VAL A 765 31.96 -0.46 0.15
N GLY A 766 30.99 -1.37 0.24
CA GLY A 766 29.86 -1.34 1.17
C GLY A 766 28.60 -0.74 0.53
N ALA A 767 27.43 -1.25 0.93
CA ALA A 767 26.14 -0.82 0.39
C ALA A 767 25.94 0.71 0.50
N GLY A 768 25.37 1.31 -0.55
CA GLY A 768 25.06 2.74 -0.64
C GLY A 768 26.26 3.69 -0.61
N SER A 769 27.48 3.20 -0.89
CA SER A 769 28.75 3.95 -0.76
C SER A 769 29.46 4.24 -2.09
N TYR A 770 28.94 3.75 -3.23
CA TYR A 770 29.46 4.00 -4.59
C TYR A 770 29.72 5.48 -4.91
N ASP A 771 28.94 6.38 -4.31
CA ASP A 771 29.04 7.82 -4.56
C ASP A 771 30.40 8.40 -4.17
N THR A 772 31.09 7.77 -3.21
CA THR A 772 32.35 8.29 -2.65
C THR A 772 33.47 8.39 -3.69
N ASP A 773 33.79 7.30 -4.37
CA ASP A 773 34.81 7.33 -5.42
C ASP A 773 34.25 7.85 -6.74
N TYR A 774 32.92 7.79 -6.93
CA TYR A 774 32.25 8.48 -8.04
C TYR A 774 32.52 10.00 -8.04
N PHE A 775 32.28 10.72 -6.94
CA PHE A 775 32.49 12.18 -6.91
C PHE A 775 33.96 12.59 -7.14
N ARG A 776 34.91 11.74 -6.76
CA ARG A 776 36.35 11.92 -7.00
C ARG A 776 36.75 11.65 -8.44
N MET A 777 36.25 10.55 -9.01
CA MET A 777 36.70 10.00 -10.29
C MET A 777 35.86 10.45 -11.50
N ARG A 778 34.70 11.09 -11.28
CA ARG A 778 33.80 11.53 -12.36
C ARG A 778 34.50 12.48 -13.33
N ARG A 779 34.20 12.29 -14.61
CA ARG A 779 34.56 13.19 -15.71
C ARG A 779 33.42 14.18 -16.01
N THR A 780 32.23 13.88 -15.50
CA THR A 780 30.99 14.67 -15.65
C THR A 780 30.71 15.51 -14.39
N THR A 781 29.66 16.32 -14.43
CA THR A 781 29.15 17.11 -13.30
C THR A 781 27.84 16.53 -12.73
N GLU A 782 27.48 15.29 -13.08
CA GLU A 782 26.23 14.65 -12.65
C GLU A 782 26.32 14.17 -11.21
N ASP A 783 25.31 14.47 -10.38
CA ASP A 783 25.24 14.03 -8.99
C ASP A 783 24.42 12.72 -8.91
N VAL A 784 25.11 11.58 -8.93
CA VAL A 784 24.49 10.25 -8.85
C VAL A 784 25.09 9.43 -7.72
N THR A 785 24.23 8.67 -7.04
CA THR A 785 24.62 7.85 -5.87
C THR A 785 24.79 6.37 -6.18
N GLN A 786 24.58 5.95 -7.42
CA GLN A 786 24.62 4.54 -7.84
C GLN A 786 24.87 4.39 -9.37
N PRO A 787 25.42 3.26 -9.83
CA PRO A 787 25.91 3.13 -11.21
C PRO A 787 24.85 2.86 -12.28
N HIS A 788 23.55 2.86 -11.95
CA HIS A 788 22.46 2.54 -12.90
C HIS A 788 22.62 1.15 -13.58
N SER A 789 23.04 0.16 -12.82
CA SER A 789 23.05 -1.27 -13.20
C SER A 789 23.03 -2.08 -11.92
N ILE A 790 22.02 -2.94 -11.76
CA ILE A 790 21.90 -3.83 -10.59
C ILE A 790 23.12 -4.77 -10.46
N GLU A 791 23.70 -5.17 -11.58
CA GLU A 791 24.88 -6.05 -11.62
C GLU A 791 26.14 -5.30 -11.19
N LEU A 792 26.40 -4.12 -11.76
CA LEU A 792 27.58 -3.33 -11.42
C LEU A 792 27.50 -2.75 -10.01
N GLN A 793 26.30 -2.39 -9.53
CA GLN A 793 26.09 -2.00 -8.14
C GLN A 793 26.33 -3.17 -7.19
N GLY A 794 25.76 -4.35 -7.50
CA GLY A 794 25.99 -5.58 -6.74
C GLY A 794 27.46 -6.02 -6.72
N LEU A 795 28.24 -5.72 -7.76
CA LEU A 795 29.69 -5.98 -7.77
C LEU A 795 30.50 -4.90 -7.05
N ALA A 796 30.21 -3.62 -7.28
CA ALA A 796 30.96 -2.51 -6.69
C ALA A 796 30.75 -2.40 -5.18
N GLU A 797 29.49 -2.40 -4.73
CA GLU A 797 29.13 -2.16 -3.32
C GLU A 797 29.25 -3.42 -2.47
N LEU A 798 28.97 -4.60 -3.05
CA LEU A 798 28.83 -5.87 -2.33
C LEU A 798 29.83 -6.97 -2.78
N GLY A 799 30.68 -6.69 -3.76
CA GLY A 799 31.68 -7.63 -4.26
C GLY A 799 31.09 -8.86 -4.97
N VAL A 800 31.90 -9.91 -5.07
CA VAL A 800 31.50 -11.22 -5.63
C VAL A 800 30.24 -11.77 -4.95
N VAL A 801 30.04 -11.54 -3.66
CA VAL A 801 28.85 -12.02 -2.92
C VAL A 801 27.56 -11.35 -3.43
N GLY A 802 27.58 -10.03 -3.65
CA GLY A 802 26.46 -9.32 -4.28
C GLY A 802 26.21 -9.77 -5.71
N GLY A 803 27.28 -9.94 -6.50
CA GLY A 803 27.22 -10.51 -7.85
C GLY A 803 26.55 -11.89 -7.88
N ILE A 804 26.91 -12.80 -6.96
CA ILE A 804 26.28 -14.12 -6.80
C ILE A 804 24.79 -13.98 -6.43
N GLY A 805 24.43 -13.04 -5.58
CA GLY A 805 23.02 -12.74 -5.26
C GLY A 805 22.21 -12.34 -6.48
N VAL A 806 22.67 -11.34 -7.24
CA VAL A 806 21.98 -10.84 -8.44
C VAL A 806 21.89 -11.93 -9.52
N LEU A 807 23.00 -12.62 -9.81
CA LEU A 807 23.05 -13.70 -10.81
C LEU A 807 22.23 -14.93 -10.39
N GLY A 808 22.20 -15.25 -9.10
CA GLY A 808 21.40 -16.34 -8.54
C GLY A 808 19.90 -16.11 -8.70
N LEU A 809 19.43 -14.88 -8.44
CA LEU A 809 18.04 -14.47 -8.68
C LEU A 809 17.68 -14.56 -10.16
N ALA A 810 18.47 -13.92 -11.04
CA ALA A 810 18.22 -13.92 -12.48
C ALA A 810 18.26 -15.35 -13.05
N GLY A 811 19.29 -16.13 -12.72
CA GLY A 811 19.46 -17.51 -13.17
C GLY A 811 18.33 -18.44 -12.72
N ALA A 812 17.86 -18.32 -11.48
CA ALA A 812 16.74 -19.12 -10.97
C ALA A 812 15.43 -18.85 -11.73
N VAL A 813 15.14 -17.58 -12.04
CA VAL A 813 13.93 -17.18 -12.76
C VAL A 813 14.01 -17.54 -14.24
N LEU A 814 15.17 -17.33 -14.88
CA LEU A 814 15.43 -17.74 -16.27
C LEU A 814 15.37 -19.27 -16.44
N PHE A 815 15.85 -20.04 -15.46
CA PHE A 815 15.64 -21.50 -15.42
C PHE A 815 14.15 -21.85 -15.30
N GLY A 816 13.39 -21.11 -14.49
CA GLY A 816 11.93 -21.21 -14.41
C GLY A 816 11.24 -20.98 -15.76
N LEU A 817 11.64 -19.94 -16.49
CA LEU A 817 11.19 -19.61 -17.84
C LEU A 817 11.54 -20.72 -18.84
N GLY A 818 12.79 -21.20 -18.87
CA GLY A 818 13.22 -22.30 -19.72
C GLY A 818 12.45 -23.60 -19.47
N ARG A 819 12.09 -23.88 -18.20
CA ARG A 819 11.22 -25.00 -17.83
C ARG A 819 9.77 -24.81 -18.31
N ARG A 820 9.18 -23.61 -18.19
CA ARG A 820 7.85 -23.33 -18.77
C ARG A 820 7.87 -23.37 -20.30
N PHE A 821 8.94 -22.93 -20.97
CA PHE A 821 9.14 -23.11 -22.41
C PHE A 821 9.05 -24.58 -22.82
N ARG A 822 9.83 -25.49 -22.19
CA ARG A 822 9.79 -26.93 -22.52
C ARG A 822 8.37 -27.51 -22.43
N ARG A 823 7.55 -27.02 -21.49
CA ARG A 823 6.13 -27.41 -21.31
C ARG A 823 5.15 -26.70 -22.25
N SER A 824 5.45 -25.49 -22.68
CA SER A 824 4.63 -24.70 -23.60
C SER A 824 4.39 -25.38 -24.96
N ARG A 825 5.30 -26.29 -25.36
CA ARG A 825 5.14 -27.20 -26.52
C ARG A 825 3.96 -28.17 -26.37
N ARG A 826 3.51 -28.45 -25.14
CA ARG A 826 2.41 -29.38 -24.79
C ARG A 826 1.15 -28.69 -24.23
N SER A 827 1.24 -27.39 -23.87
CA SER A 827 0.14 -26.65 -23.26
C SER A 827 0.09 -25.20 -23.73
N SER A 828 -1.04 -24.83 -24.35
CA SER A 828 -1.28 -23.47 -24.82
C SER A 828 -1.43 -22.43 -23.70
N ALA A 829 -1.77 -22.88 -22.48
CA ALA A 829 -1.84 -22.02 -21.30
C ALA A 829 -0.45 -21.73 -20.71
N GLU A 830 0.44 -22.72 -20.69
CA GLU A 830 1.85 -22.56 -20.27
C GLU A 830 2.59 -21.58 -21.18
N ALA A 831 2.32 -21.63 -22.49
CA ALA A 831 2.87 -20.67 -23.45
C ALA A 831 2.44 -19.22 -23.15
N GLY A 832 1.16 -18.98 -22.86
CA GLY A 832 0.66 -17.64 -22.51
C GLY A 832 1.30 -17.09 -21.22
N LEU A 833 1.44 -17.95 -20.20
CA LEU A 833 2.12 -17.59 -18.95
C LEU A 833 3.61 -17.29 -19.16
N ALA A 834 4.29 -18.07 -20.03
CA ALA A 834 5.70 -17.84 -20.35
C ALA A 834 5.93 -16.50 -21.08
N VAL A 835 5.04 -16.09 -21.99
CA VAL A 835 5.13 -14.76 -22.65
C VAL A 835 4.87 -13.63 -21.66
N ALA A 836 3.77 -13.70 -20.91
CA ALA A 836 3.37 -12.62 -20.00
C ALA A 836 4.37 -12.43 -18.85
N ALA A 837 4.62 -13.48 -18.06
CA ALA A 837 5.51 -13.41 -16.91
C ALA A 837 6.99 -13.33 -17.32
N GLY A 838 7.39 -14.02 -18.40
CA GLY A 838 8.73 -13.91 -18.97
C GLY A 838 9.02 -12.50 -19.47
N GLY A 839 8.07 -11.88 -20.17
CA GLY A 839 8.20 -10.51 -20.65
C GLY A 839 8.28 -9.47 -19.54
N ILE A 840 7.40 -9.54 -18.52
CA ILE A 840 7.51 -8.67 -17.34
C ILE A 840 8.90 -8.78 -16.71
N PHE A 841 9.36 -10.00 -16.42
CA PHE A 841 10.64 -10.19 -15.73
C PHE A 841 11.85 -9.79 -16.59
N LEU A 842 11.84 -10.09 -17.90
CA LEU A 842 12.90 -9.66 -18.81
C LEU A 842 12.93 -8.14 -18.98
N THR A 843 11.76 -7.47 -19.08
CA THR A 843 11.70 -6.01 -19.08
C THR A 843 12.30 -5.47 -17.80
N TRP A 844 11.86 -5.93 -16.62
CA TRP A 844 12.39 -5.44 -15.35
C TRP A 844 13.90 -5.67 -15.23
N LEU A 845 14.37 -6.90 -15.50
CA LEU A 845 15.78 -7.27 -15.39
C LEU A 845 16.65 -6.38 -16.28
N VAL A 846 16.42 -6.41 -17.60
CA VAL A 846 17.25 -5.69 -18.57
C VAL A 846 17.15 -4.18 -18.39
N HIS A 847 15.98 -3.66 -18.02
CA HIS A 847 15.83 -2.24 -17.75
C HIS A 847 16.55 -1.85 -16.46
N THR A 848 16.58 -2.69 -15.43
CA THR A 848 17.39 -2.45 -14.23
C THR A 848 18.89 -2.79 -14.39
N SER A 849 19.31 -3.38 -15.52
CA SER A 849 20.72 -3.49 -15.91
C SER A 849 21.28 -2.20 -16.53
N VAL A 850 20.40 -1.27 -16.93
CA VAL A 850 20.79 0.02 -17.53
C VAL A 850 20.20 1.23 -16.78
N ASP A 851 19.43 0.98 -15.74
CA ASP A 851 18.67 1.95 -14.96
C ASP A 851 18.38 1.37 -13.56
N TRP A 852 17.66 2.09 -12.71
CA TRP A 852 17.47 1.72 -11.29
C TRP A 852 16.03 1.33 -10.94
N LEU A 853 15.34 0.61 -11.83
CA LEU A 853 13.96 0.14 -11.59
C LEU A 853 13.82 -0.70 -10.30
N HIS A 854 14.88 -1.40 -9.90
CA HIS A 854 14.93 -2.16 -8.65
C HIS A 854 14.90 -1.28 -7.38
N LEU A 855 14.97 0.05 -7.47
CA LEU A 855 14.71 0.94 -6.33
C LEU A 855 13.22 1.25 -6.12
N LEU A 856 12.36 0.93 -7.10
CA LEU A 856 10.93 1.23 -7.08
C LEU A 856 10.16 -0.01 -6.60
N PRO A 857 9.72 -0.10 -5.32
CA PRO A 857 9.19 -1.34 -4.77
C PRO A 857 7.86 -1.77 -5.37
N GLY A 858 6.99 -0.83 -5.76
CA GLY A 858 5.73 -1.15 -6.44
C GLY A 858 5.94 -1.76 -7.83
N VAL A 859 6.81 -1.16 -8.64
CA VAL A 859 7.19 -1.66 -9.99
C VAL A 859 7.90 -3.01 -9.87
N THR A 860 8.83 -3.14 -8.92
CA THR A 860 9.55 -4.40 -8.67
C THR A 860 8.63 -5.50 -8.14
N GLY A 861 7.58 -5.15 -7.38
CA GLY A 861 6.54 -6.09 -6.94
C GLY A 861 5.82 -6.79 -8.11
N VAL A 862 5.57 -6.09 -9.22
CA VAL A 862 5.03 -6.69 -10.46
C VAL A 862 6.01 -7.72 -11.04
N ALA A 863 7.30 -7.40 -11.05
CA ALA A 863 8.35 -8.30 -11.53
C ALA A 863 8.57 -9.53 -10.62
N LEU A 864 8.51 -9.36 -9.30
CA LEU A 864 8.57 -10.46 -8.33
C LEU A 864 7.35 -11.40 -8.43
N GLY A 865 6.15 -10.85 -8.64
CA GLY A 865 4.95 -11.63 -8.93
C GLY A 865 5.09 -12.47 -10.20
N ALA A 866 5.62 -11.88 -11.27
CA ALA A 866 5.93 -12.60 -12.51
C ALA A 866 7.03 -13.67 -12.33
N ALA A 867 8.11 -13.35 -11.62
CA ALA A 867 9.17 -14.30 -11.28
C ALA A 867 8.63 -15.51 -10.50
N ALA A 868 7.74 -15.28 -9.52
CA ALA A 868 7.11 -16.33 -8.73
C ALA A 868 6.27 -17.28 -9.61
N ILE A 869 5.57 -16.77 -10.62
CA ILE A 869 4.85 -17.59 -11.63
C ILE A 869 5.83 -18.47 -12.42
N LEU A 870 7.00 -17.95 -12.81
CA LEU A 870 7.99 -18.70 -13.60
C LEU A 870 8.63 -19.86 -12.79
N VAL A 871 9.02 -19.62 -11.54
CA VAL A 871 9.61 -20.67 -10.67
C VAL A 871 8.57 -21.63 -10.07
N GLY A 872 7.32 -21.19 -9.95
CA GLY A 872 6.24 -21.84 -9.19
C GLY A 872 5.72 -23.20 -9.69
N PRO A 873 4.64 -23.71 -9.04
CA PRO A 873 3.89 -24.88 -9.48
C PRO A 873 3.21 -24.72 -10.86
N SER A 874 2.85 -25.87 -11.44
CA SER A 874 2.17 -25.99 -12.74
C SER A 874 1.12 -27.09 -12.59
N ALA A 875 -0.06 -26.89 -13.19
CA ALA A 875 -1.26 -27.68 -12.91
C ALA A 875 -1.18 -29.17 -13.32
N GLN A 876 -0.13 -29.59 -14.04
CA GLN A 876 0.07 -30.97 -14.51
C GLN A 876 1.03 -31.82 -13.66
N ALA A 877 1.61 -31.26 -12.58
CA ALA A 877 2.38 -32.07 -11.64
C ALA A 877 1.42 -32.96 -10.82
N ALA A 878 1.16 -34.17 -11.30
CA ALA A 878 0.43 -35.18 -10.54
C ALA A 878 1.10 -35.35 -9.16
N PRO A 879 0.34 -35.43 -8.05
CA PRO A 879 0.89 -35.95 -6.82
C PRO A 879 1.35 -37.37 -7.11
N VAL A 880 2.66 -37.64 -6.91
CA VAL A 880 3.13 -39.02 -6.81
C VAL A 880 2.27 -39.70 -5.73
N PRO A 881 1.64 -40.85 -6.01
CA PRO A 881 0.86 -41.56 -5.00
C PRO A 881 1.76 -41.82 -3.80
N VAL A 882 1.50 -41.13 -2.68
CA VAL A 882 2.20 -41.42 -1.44
C VAL A 882 1.61 -42.74 -0.95
N PRO A 883 2.42 -43.80 -0.77
CA PRO A 883 1.91 -45.07 -0.25
C PRO A 883 1.18 -44.83 1.07
N GLN A 884 0.00 -45.42 1.24
CA GLN A 884 -0.81 -45.33 2.47
C GLN A 884 -0.21 -46.19 3.60
N GLY A 885 1.11 -46.10 3.81
CA GLY A 885 1.78 -46.67 4.96
C GLY A 885 1.81 -45.67 6.12
N ARG A 886 1.33 -46.08 7.30
CA ARG A 886 1.52 -45.38 8.58
C ARG A 886 3.01 -45.39 8.98
N ARG A 887 3.86 -44.64 8.28
CA ARG A 887 5.19 -44.26 8.80
C ARG A 887 5.08 -42.90 9.48
N ARG A 888 5.34 -42.85 10.80
CA ARG A 888 5.59 -41.60 11.55
C ARG A 888 6.77 -40.89 10.87
N ARG A 889 6.49 -39.91 9.99
CA ARG A 889 7.54 -39.09 9.37
C ARG A 889 8.05 -38.08 10.41
N PRO A 890 9.36 -37.82 10.48
CA PRO A 890 9.93 -36.99 11.53
C PRO A 890 9.40 -35.55 11.44
N LEU A 891 8.77 -35.06 12.52
CA LEU A 891 8.34 -33.67 12.63
C LEU A 891 9.52 -32.70 12.44
N GLY A 892 10.72 -33.09 12.91
CA GLY A 892 11.93 -32.27 13.02
C GLY A 892 12.21 -31.39 11.80
N ARG A 893 12.39 -31.95 10.59
CA ARG A 893 12.87 -31.15 9.44
C ARG A 893 11.90 -30.04 9.01
N ARG A 894 10.58 -30.20 9.20
CA ARG A 894 9.62 -29.13 8.91
C ARG A 894 9.57 -28.10 10.04
N THR A 895 9.53 -28.56 11.29
CA THR A 895 9.53 -27.67 12.45
C THR A 895 10.79 -26.82 12.50
N VAL A 896 11.97 -27.38 12.20
CA VAL A 896 13.23 -26.63 12.11
C VAL A 896 13.20 -25.58 11.01
N VAL A 897 12.73 -25.91 9.80
CA VAL A 897 12.62 -24.93 8.70
C VAL A 897 11.63 -23.81 9.03
N VAL A 898 10.49 -24.13 9.65
CA VAL A 898 9.51 -23.12 10.09
C VAL A 898 10.11 -22.25 11.19
N ALA A 899 10.70 -22.83 12.24
CA ALA A 899 11.31 -22.08 13.33
C ALA A 899 12.44 -21.16 12.85
N ALA A 900 13.34 -21.65 11.98
CA ALA A 900 14.39 -20.84 11.38
C ALA A 900 13.84 -19.72 10.50
N SER A 901 12.78 -19.98 9.73
CA SER A 901 12.11 -18.94 8.91
C SER A 901 11.44 -17.89 9.79
N SER A 902 10.75 -18.29 10.86
CA SER A 902 10.12 -17.38 11.82
C SER A 902 11.15 -16.52 12.55
N ALA A 903 12.28 -17.11 12.97
CA ALA A 903 13.37 -16.37 13.60
C ALA A 903 13.99 -15.36 12.62
N LEU A 904 14.23 -15.75 11.36
CA LEU A 904 14.77 -14.86 10.34
C LEU A 904 13.80 -13.70 10.01
N ILE A 905 12.50 -13.98 9.96
CA ILE A 905 11.45 -12.96 9.78
C ILE A 905 11.39 -12.02 10.99
N ALA A 906 11.51 -12.53 12.22
CA ALA A 906 11.54 -11.69 13.43
C ALA A 906 12.77 -10.78 13.47
N VAL A 907 13.97 -11.31 13.18
CA VAL A 907 15.20 -10.52 13.04
C VAL A 907 15.05 -9.46 11.95
N GLY A 908 14.49 -9.82 10.80
CA GLY A 908 14.19 -8.89 9.71
C GLY A 908 13.21 -7.79 10.12
N ALA A 909 12.16 -8.11 10.86
CA ALA A 909 11.18 -7.15 11.34
C ALA A 909 11.77 -6.18 12.38
N VAL A 910 12.60 -6.66 13.31
CA VAL A 910 13.31 -5.81 14.29
C VAL A 910 14.31 -4.89 13.59
N PHE A 911 15.05 -5.40 12.61
CA PHE A 911 15.95 -4.61 11.77
C PHE A 911 15.19 -3.51 11.01
N LEU A 912 14.11 -3.88 10.31
CA LEU A 912 13.29 -2.93 9.55
C LEU A 912 12.67 -1.86 10.47
N ALA A 913 12.19 -2.24 11.66
CA ALA A 913 11.71 -1.29 12.65
C ALA A 913 12.76 -0.27 13.05
N ARG A 914 13.96 -0.73 13.40
CA ARG A 914 15.07 0.13 13.79
C ARG A 914 15.37 1.18 12.70
N THR A 915 15.45 0.77 11.43
CA THR A 915 15.77 1.69 10.32
C THR A 915 14.60 2.63 10.00
N VAL A 916 13.35 2.16 9.94
CA VAL A 916 12.20 3.01 9.62
C VAL A 916 11.92 4.03 10.74
N VAL A 917 12.05 3.64 12.03
CA VAL A 917 11.93 4.60 13.16
C VAL A 917 13.06 5.63 13.10
N ALA A 918 14.30 5.22 12.80
CA ALA A 918 15.43 6.13 12.72
C ALA A 918 15.29 7.16 11.58
N ASP A 919 14.80 6.74 10.40
CA ASP A 919 14.58 7.64 9.27
C ASP A 919 13.37 8.58 9.49
N ARG A 920 12.31 8.12 10.17
CA ARG A 920 11.19 8.99 10.57
C ARG A 920 11.68 10.12 11.46
N TYR A 921 12.39 9.82 12.55
CA TYR A 921 12.98 10.85 13.42
C TYR A 921 14.01 11.74 12.69
N ALA A 922 14.75 11.21 11.72
CA ALA A 922 15.65 12.02 10.90
C ALA A 922 14.87 13.00 10.00
N THR A 923 13.70 12.58 9.51
CA THR A 923 12.82 13.39 8.66
C THR A 923 12.08 14.45 9.45
N ASP A 924 11.55 14.10 10.63
CA ASP A 924 10.97 15.07 11.58
C ASP A 924 12.00 16.12 12.00
N ALA A 925 13.23 15.70 12.32
CA ALA A 925 14.31 16.62 12.63
C ALA A 925 14.67 17.57 11.48
N ARG A 926 14.60 17.11 10.22
CA ARG A 926 14.80 17.96 9.03
C ARG A 926 13.64 18.94 8.84
N ALA A 927 12.40 18.53 9.12
CA ALA A 927 11.20 19.37 9.02
C ALA A 927 11.13 20.45 10.10
N ASP A 928 11.54 20.15 11.34
CA ASP A 928 11.54 21.10 12.45
C ASP A 928 12.70 22.10 12.40
N LEU A 929 13.83 21.75 11.77
CA LEU A 929 15.04 22.56 11.72
C LEU A 929 14.83 24.06 11.35
N PRO A 930 13.91 24.44 10.42
CA PRO A 930 13.68 25.84 10.07
C PRO A 930 13.02 26.67 11.19
N GLY A 931 12.13 26.07 11.99
CA GLY A 931 11.26 26.77 12.95
C GLY A 931 11.50 26.43 14.43
N ASN A 932 11.85 25.17 14.74
CA ASN A 932 12.13 24.71 16.09
C ASN A 932 13.43 23.86 16.14
N PRO A 933 14.61 24.51 16.18
CA PRO A 933 15.88 23.80 16.22
C PRO A 933 16.08 22.96 17.50
N VAL A 934 15.33 23.20 18.58
CA VAL A 934 15.39 22.37 19.80
C VAL A 934 14.67 21.04 19.61
N ALA A 935 13.48 21.04 19.00
CA ALA A 935 12.81 19.80 18.59
C ALA A 935 13.65 19.03 17.57
N ALA A 936 14.21 19.72 16.57
CA ALA A 936 15.12 19.13 15.59
C ALA A 936 16.35 18.44 16.24
N LEU A 937 16.95 19.03 17.29
CA LEU A 937 18.02 18.37 18.07
C LEU A 937 17.52 17.13 18.82
N SER A 938 16.32 17.17 19.38
CA SER A 938 15.71 16.04 20.11
C SER A 938 15.51 14.84 19.18
N ASP A 939 14.88 15.06 18.02
CA ASP A 939 14.59 14.00 17.06
C ASP A 939 15.82 13.52 16.29
N ALA A 940 16.75 14.42 15.95
CA ALA A 940 18.06 14.00 15.43
C ALA A 940 18.80 13.10 16.44
N SER A 941 18.70 13.40 17.74
CA SER A 941 19.30 12.57 18.79
C SER A 941 18.56 11.24 19.02
N ARG A 942 17.23 11.20 18.84
CA ARG A 942 16.44 9.95 18.85
C ARG A 942 16.81 9.06 17.68
N SER A 943 16.87 9.63 16.47
CA SER A 943 17.34 8.96 15.25
C SER A 943 18.74 8.37 15.44
N LEU A 944 19.71 9.18 15.88
CA LEU A 944 21.11 8.74 16.05
C LEU A 944 21.33 7.68 17.14
N ARG A 945 20.45 7.57 18.14
CA ARG A 945 20.49 6.44 19.10
C ARG A 945 20.07 5.12 18.46
N LEU A 946 19.19 5.17 17.46
CA LEU A 946 18.72 3.99 16.74
C LEU A 946 19.68 3.64 15.60
N GLN A 947 19.98 4.58 14.71
CA GLN A 947 20.84 4.35 13.55
C GLN A 947 21.81 5.51 13.33
N GLU A 948 23.07 5.16 13.17
CA GLU A 948 24.13 6.10 12.83
C GLU A 948 23.92 6.65 11.42
N SER A 949 23.93 7.98 11.24
CA SER A 949 23.70 8.63 9.96
C SER A 949 24.47 9.96 9.87
N ALA A 950 25.20 10.14 8.76
CA ALA A 950 25.85 11.41 8.45
C ALA A 950 24.82 12.51 8.14
N THR A 951 23.72 12.20 7.43
CA THR A 951 22.69 13.18 7.08
C THR A 951 21.94 13.68 8.32
N THR A 952 21.64 12.80 9.28
CA THR A 952 21.08 13.21 10.58
C THR A 952 22.08 14.03 11.41
N ARG A 953 23.38 13.69 11.36
CA ARG A 953 24.44 14.53 11.98
C ARG A 953 24.55 15.92 11.37
N TYR A 954 24.33 16.07 10.07
CA TYR A 954 24.28 17.40 9.43
C TYR A 954 23.10 18.21 9.94
N THR A 955 21.93 17.59 10.08
CA THR A 955 20.74 18.20 10.69
C THR A 955 21.02 18.63 12.13
N GLN A 956 21.65 17.76 12.93
CA GLN A 956 22.06 18.06 14.31
C GLN A 956 23.05 19.23 14.39
N ALA A 957 24.07 19.25 13.53
CA ALA A 957 25.04 20.35 13.46
C ALA A 957 24.41 21.68 13.02
N ALA A 958 23.49 21.64 12.04
CA ALA A 958 22.74 22.81 11.60
C ALA A 958 21.81 23.36 12.69
N ALA A 959 21.21 22.48 13.50
CA ALA A 959 20.39 22.88 14.63
C ALA A 959 21.21 23.53 15.75
N TYR A 960 22.39 22.98 16.09
CA TYR A 960 23.35 23.65 16.98
C TYR A 960 23.78 25.03 16.44
N ALA A 961 24.09 25.13 15.14
CA ALA A 961 24.48 26.42 14.53
C ALA A 961 23.34 27.46 14.57
N ARG A 962 22.07 27.03 14.37
CA ARG A 962 20.88 27.91 14.53
C ARG A 962 20.65 28.36 15.97
N LEU A 963 21.13 27.61 16.96
CA LEU A 963 21.15 27.97 18.38
C LEU A 963 22.43 28.73 18.79
N ASN A 964 23.25 29.15 17.82
CA ASN A 964 24.56 29.78 18.01
C ASN A 964 25.60 28.93 18.79
N ASP A 965 25.37 27.62 18.94
CA ASP A 965 26.33 26.67 19.52
C ASP A 965 27.29 26.16 18.45
N TYR A 966 28.12 27.07 17.93
CA TYR A 966 29.09 26.77 16.89
C TYR A 966 30.14 25.73 17.32
N ALA A 967 30.41 25.62 18.62
CA ALA A 967 31.34 24.64 19.18
C ALA A 967 30.80 23.21 19.04
N ARG A 968 29.56 22.94 19.45
CA ARG A 968 28.93 21.62 19.25
C ARG A 968 28.64 21.34 17.78
N ALA A 969 28.26 22.35 16.99
CA ALA A 969 28.10 22.19 15.54
C ALA A 969 29.40 21.68 14.89
N ARG A 970 30.55 22.35 15.16
CA ARG A 970 31.87 21.96 14.63
C ARG A 970 32.32 20.60 15.16
N GLY A 971 32.12 20.34 16.45
CA GLY A 971 32.43 19.04 17.07
C GLY A 971 31.66 17.87 16.44
N THR A 972 30.38 18.09 16.12
CA THR A 972 29.50 17.12 15.45
C THR A 972 30.00 16.82 14.03
N LEU A 973 30.30 17.85 13.23
CA LEU A 973 30.83 17.69 11.87
C LEU A 973 32.22 17.03 11.87
N LEU A 974 33.14 17.43 12.75
CA LEU A 974 34.44 16.76 12.89
C LEU A 974 34.30 15.29 13.32
N GLY A 975 33.26 14.95 14.08
CA GLY A 975 32.89 13.57 14.39
C GLY A 975 32.54 12.75 13.15
N VAL A 976 31.80 13.33 12.20
CA VAL A 976 31.53 12.70 10.90
C VAL A 976 32.79 12.64 10.04
N ALA A 977 33.55 13.73 9.94
CA ALA A 977 34.77 13.80 9.12
C ALA A 977 35.86 12.80 9.55
N ARG A 978 35.94 12.44 10.84
CA ARG A 978 36.83 11.36 11.32
C ARG A 978 36.39 9.96 10.86
N ARG A 979 35.09 9.72 10.70
CA ARG A 979 34.54 8.42 10.27
C ARG A 979 34.43 8.30 8.75
N GLN A 980 34.18 9.42 8.08
CA GLN A 980 33.98 9.54 6.63
C GLN A 980 34.94 10.60 6.06
N PRO A 981 36.27 10.39 6.12
CA PRO A 981 37.25 11.41 5.69
C PRO A 981 37.16 11.75 4.19
N SER A 982 36.56 10.85 3.40
CA SER A 982 36.31 10.97 1.96
C SER A 982 35.06 11.75 1.59
N ASN A 983 34.15 12.00 2.53
CA ASN A 983 32.86 12.63 2.24
C ASN A 983 33.07 14.14 2.04
N PHE A 984 32.88 14.66 0.83
CA PHE A 984 33.11 16.08 0.56
C PHE A 984 32.09 16.99 1.29
N VAL A 985 30.88 16.49 1.56
CA VAL A 985 29.77 17.29 2.13
C VAL A 985 30.12 17.79 3.53
N VAL A 986 30.72 16.95 4.38
CA VAL A 986 31.10 17.38 5.74
C VAL A 986 32.19 18.47 5.73
N TRP A 987 33.10 18.44 4.76
CA TRP A 987 34.11 19.49 4.59
C TRP A 987 33.52 20.79 4.05
N GLY A 988 32.54 20.72 3.14
CA GLY A 988 31.75 21.87 2.72
C GLY A 988 31.00 22.54 3.90
N LEU A 989 30.30 21.73 4.70
CA LEU A 989 29.57 22.21 5.88
C LEU A 989 30.49 22.77 6.98
N LEU A 990 31.71 22.25 7.14
CA LEU A 990 32.74 22.84 8.01
C LEU A 990 33.17 24.22 7.48
N GLY A 991 33.35 24.35 6.16
CA GLY A 991 33.59 25.63 5.49
C GLY A 991 32.48 26.66 5.73
N ASP A 992 31.21 26.27 5.53
CA ASP A 992 30.05 27.12 5.79
C ASP A 992 29.98 27.59 7.25
N LEU A 993 30.31 26.70 8.19
CA LEU A 993 30.33 27.01 9.61
C LEU A 993 31.47 27.96 9.99
N ALA A 994 32.61 27.87 9.28
CA ALA A 994 33.75 28.75 9.46
C ALA A 994 33.49 30.15 8.90
N VAL A 995 32.84 30.26 7.72
CA VAL A 995 32.34 31.55 7.19
C VAL A 995 31.45 32.24 8.23
N ARG A 996 30.43 31.54 8.76
CA ARG A 996 29.52 32.09 9.79
C ARG A 996 30.21 32.55 11.07
N ARG A 997 31.42 32.07 11.35
CA ARG A 997 32.27 32.47 12.48
C ARG A 997 33.26 33.59 12.15
N GLY A 998 33.33 34.04 10.89
CA GLY A 998 34.32 34.99 10.39
C GLY A 998 35.71 34.39 10.12
N ASP A 999 35.88 33.07 10.26
CA ASP A 999 37.17 32.38 10.08
C ASP A 999 37.36 31.98 8.60
N LEU A 1000 37.63 32.98 7.76
CA LEU A 1000 37.87 32.79 6.33
C LEU A 1000 39.09 31.90 6.00
N PRO A 1001 40.20 31.90 6.78
CA PRO A 1001 41.29 30.93 6.62
C PRO A 1001 40.85 29.47 6.84
N GLU A 1002 40.11 29.18 7.91
CA GLU A 1002 39.52 27.84 8.13
C GLU A 1002 38.53 27.49 7.00
N ALA A 1003 37.67 28.42 6.60
CA ALA A 1003 36.71 28.21 5.51
C ALA A 1003 37.39 27.82 4.19
N ARG A 1004 38.42 28.58 3.76
CA ARG A 1004 39.18 28.30 2.53
C ARG A 1004 39.84 26.93 2.57
N ARG A 1005 40.41 26.53 3.72
CA ARG A 1005 41.06 25.22 3.89
C ARG A 1005 40.04 24.08 3.79
N ASP A 1006 38.90 24.21 4.45
CA ASP A 1006 37.91 23.14 4.53
C ASP A 1006 37.11 23.02 3.19
N TYR A 1007 36.78 24.13 2.52
CA TYR A 1007 36.30 24.12 1.13
C TYR A 1007 37.35 23.56 0.14
N GLY A 1008 38.63 23.87 0.33
CA GLY A 1008 39.72 23.29 -0.46
C GLY A 1008 39.78 21.76 -0.35
N ARG A 1009 39.53 21.23 0.86
CA ARG A 1009 39.43 19.79 1.09
C ARG A 1009 38.15 19.18 0.49
N ALA A 1010 37.02 19.88 0.55
CA ALA A 1010 35.80 19.48 -0.16
C ALA A 1010 36.05 19.43 -1.68
N HIS A 1011 36.74 20.42 -2.25
CA HIS A 1011 37.07 20.46 -3.67
C HIS A 1011 37.99 19.31 -4.10
N ALA A 1012 39.01 18.98 -3.30
CA ALA A 1012 39.88 17.83 -3.57
C ALA A 1012 39.13 16.49 -3.58
N LEU A 1013 38.01 16.39 -2.86
CA LEU A 1013 37.14 15.21 -2.81
C LEU A 1013 36.04 15.21 -3.88
N ASN A 1014 35.69 16.38 -4.42
CA ASN A 1014 34.73 16.54 -5.51
C ASN A 1014 35.23 17.60 -6.52
N PRO A 1015 36.26 17.26 -7.33
CA PRO A 1015 36.98 18.24 -8.16
C PRO A 1015 36.19 18.75 -9.38
N ARG A 1016 35.06 18.10 -9.70
CA ARG A 1016 34.17 18.51 -10.80
C ARG A 1016 33.00 19.39 -10.36
N ASP A 1017 32.84 19.65 -9.07
CA ASP A 1017 31.79 20.53 -8.56
C ASP A 1017 32.16 22.02 -8.78
N PRO A 1018 31.39 22.78 -9.58
CA PRO A 1018 31.71 24.18 -9.86
C PRO A 1018 31.42 25.12 -8.68
N GLN A 1019 30.48 24.76 -7.80
CA GLN A 1019 30.12 25.56 -6.63
C GLN A 1019 31.21 25.44 -5.57
N ILE A 1020 31.63 24.21 -5.25
CA ILE A 1020 32.73 23.96 -4.29
C ILE A 1020 34.04 24.55 -4.83
N ALA A 1021 34.31 24.45 -6.13
CA ALA A 1021 35.47 25.10 -6.75
C ALA A 1021 35.44 26.64 -6.64
N ALA A 1022 34.26 27.27 -6.68
CA ALA A 1022 34.11 28.70 -6.42
C ALA A 1022 34.37 29.05 -4.95
N LEU A 1023 33.75 28.33 -4.01
CA LEU A 1023 33.90 28.51 -2.57
C LEU A 1023 35.37 28.32 -2.10
N ALA A 1024 36.07 27.31 -2.64
CA ALA A 1024 37.48 27.06 -2.35
C ALA A 1024 38.41 28.20 -2.79
N ARG A 1025 38.11 28.87 -3.91
CA ARG A 1025 38.87 30.04 -4.38
C ARG A 1025 38.57 31.27 -3.54
N LYS A 1026 37.29 31.59 -3.36
CA LYS A 1026 36.82 32.78 -2.65
C LYS A 1026 35.62 32.40 -1.77
N PRO A 1027 35.85 32.11 -0.49
CA PRO A 1027 34.76 31.99 0.48
C PRO A 1027 33.90 33.27 0.47
N PRO A 1028 32.57 33.15 0.62
CA PRO A 1028 31.71 34.32 0.79
C PRO A 1028 32.07 35.07 2.07
N ALA A 1029 31.76 36.37 2.11
CA ALA A 1029 31.76 37.12 3.35
C ALA A 1029 30.61 36.62 4.26
N PRO A 1030 30.76 36.68 5.61
CA PRO A 1030 29.73 36.27 6.57
C PRO A 1030 28.40 37.01 6.43
#